data_AF-A0A835DQI1-F1
#
_entry.id   AF-A0A835DQI1-F1
#
_cell.length_a   1.000
_cell.length_b   1.000
_cell.length_c   1.000
_cell.angle_alpha   90.00
_cell.angle_beta   90.00
_cell.angle_gamma   90.00
#
_symmetry.space_group_name_H-M   'P 1'
#
loop_
_entity.id
_entity.type
_entity.pdbx_description
1 polymer ?
#
loop_
_entity_poly.entity_id
_entity_poly.type
_entity_poly.pdbx_seq_one_letter_code
_entity_poly.pdbx_strand_id
1 'polypeptide(L)'
;MNYPQEKFVRFQDWSSERSLSSERKLPTEDGPYSGKFKTTISLVLERIRRGFERGSEGIKSIRKSLSFRSLSDQSAKDTGSRKKILDPQGAFLQKWNKIFVLSCVIAVSLDPLFFYIPVIDDKKKCLGLDRKLEITASVLRSFTDIFYVLHIIFQFRTGFIAPSSRVFGRGVLVEEPLAIATRYLSSYFLIDILAVLPLPQVVILIIIPSLRGTAVSLNTKNLLKFIVFLQYVPRLIRIYPLYKELTRTSGIITETAWAGAAFNLFLYMLASHVLGAFWYLLSIEREDTCWRKACGDHLGCKSEHLYCENSNGSYAFLNVSCPVKEPNATLFDFGIFSDALKSGVVESRDFPQKFFYCFWWGLQNLSSLGQNLETSTYVWEITFAIFISISGLVLFSFLIGNMQTYLQSTTVRLEEMRVKRRDAEQWMSHRLLPENLRERIRRYEQYKWQETRGVDEENLLCNLPKDLRRDIKRHLCLALLMRVPMFEKMDEQLLDAMCDRLKPVLYTEDSYIVREGDPVDEMLFVMRGKLLSVTTNGGRTGFFNSDFLKAGDFCGEELLTWALDPHSSSNLPISTRTVQALKEVEAFALMADDLKFVASQFRRLHSKQLRHTFRFYSQQWRTWAACFIQAAWRRYCKKKAEESLREEEDRLQDALSKEGGSSPSLGATIYASRFAANALRALRRSGARRSRLPERIPPILLQKPAEPDFTAEDR
;
A
#
# COMPACT_ATOMS: atom_id res chain seq x y z
N MET A 1 -2.38 -24.62 -39.06
CA MET A 1 -3.10 -23.42 -38.57
C MET A 1 -2.20 -22.75 -37.55
N ASN A 2 -1.67 -21.57 -37.88
CA ASN A 2 -0.79 -20.79 -36.99
C ASN A 2 -1.64 -20.11 -35.93
N TYR A 3 -1.55 -20.57 -34.69
CA TYR A 3 -2.06 -19.81 -33.54
C TYR A 3 -1.03 -18.75 -33.14
N PRO A 4 -1.47 -17.55 -32.70
CA PRO A 4 -0.55 -16.51 -32.26
C PRO A 4 0.11 -16.93 -30.94
N GLN A 5 1.41 -16.66 -30.81
CA GLN A 5 2.09 -16.67 -29.51
C GLN A 5 1.42 -15.64 -28.60
N GLU A 6 0.62 -16.11 -27.65
CA GLU A 6 0.16 -15.28 -26.56
C GLU A 6 1.37 -14.85 -25.72
N LYS A 7 1.63 -13.54 -25.71
CA LYS A 7 2.62 -12.90 -24.85
C LYS A 7 2.23 -13.17 -23.41
N PHE A 8 3.09 -13.91 -22.69
CA PHE A 8 3.10 -13.88 -21.23
C PHE A 8 3.16 -12.41 -20.77
N VAL A 9 2.18 -12.01 -19.97
CA VAL A 9 2.19 -10.70 -19.30
C VAL A 9 3.35 -10.72 -18.33
N ARG A 10 4.44 -10.09 -18.75
CA ARG A 10 5.62 -9.80 -17.94
C ARG A 10 5.20 -8.79 -16.86
N PHE A 11 4.86 -9.26 -15.67
CA PHE A 11 4.98 -8.40 -14.49
C PHE A 11 6.46 -8.07 -14.35
N GLN A 12 6.79 -6.79 -14.51
CA GLN A 12 8.15 -6.29 -14.42
C GLN A 12 8.78 -6.74 -13.09
N ASP A 13 9.97 -7.32 -13.16
CA ASP A 13 10.89 -7.39 -12.03
C ASP A 13 11.08 -5.96 -11.49
N TRP A 14 10.44 -5.66 -10.37
CA TRP A 14 10.73 -4.45 -9.60
C TRP A 14 12.05 -4.72 -8.85
N SER A 15 13.17 -4.54 -9.56
CA SER A 15 14.51 -4.66 -8.98
C SER A 15 14.64 -3.71 -7.79
N SER A 16 14.81 -4.29 -6.60
CA SER A 16 15.16 -3.60 -5.37
C SER A 16 16.64 -3.22 -5.38
N GLU A 17 16.99 -2.09 -5.98
CA GLU A 17 18.31 -1.46 -5.77
C GLU A 17 18.15 0.06 -5.62
N ARG A 18 17.98 0.49 -4.36
CA ARG A 18 18.47 1.79 -3.89
C ARG A 18 19.06 1.62 -2.49
N SER A 19 20.12 0.82 -2.41
CA SER A 19 21.14 1.01 -1.38
C SER A 19 22.04 2.16 -1.83
N LEU A 20 21.99 3.27 -1.09
CA LEU A 20 22.94 4.38 -1.22
C LEU A 20 24.31 3.91 -0.74
N SER A 21 25.18 3.54 -1.68
CA SER A 21 26.63 3.47 -1.44
C SER A 21 27.34 4.11 -2.64
N SER A 22 27.62 5.40 -2.54
CA SER A 22 28.52 6.10 -3.46
C SER A 22 29.78 6.47 -2.69
N GLU A 23 30.72 5.53 -2.59
CA GLU A 23 32.13 5.88 -2.49
C GLU A 23 32.58 6.42 -3.86
N ARG A 24 32.93 7.71 -3.92
CA ARG A 24 33.77 8.22 -5.00
C ARG A 24 34.80 9.18 -4.40
N LYS A 25 36.06 8.83 -4.65
CA LYS A 25 37.32 9.39 -4.15
C LYS A 25 37.41 10.92 -4.30
N LEU A 26 37.90 11.57 -3.24
CA LEU A 26 38.41 12.95 -3.26
C LEU A 26 39.76 13.03 -4.00
N PRO A 27 40.08 14.20 -4.59
CA PRO A 27 41.38 14.84 -4.43
C PRO A 27 41.28 16.12 -3.58
N THR A 28 42.32 16.31 -2.78
CA THR A 28 42.66 17.46 -1.92
C THR A 28 43.03 18.72 -2.72
N GLU A 29 42.53 19.89 -2.30
CA GLU A 29 43.32 21.11 -1.95
C GLU A 29 42.41 22.36 -1.71
N ASP A 30 42.61 22.97 -0.53
CA ASP A 30 42.58 24.37 -0.06
C ASP A 30 41.55 25.46 -0.50
N GLY A 31 40.70 25.86 0.48
CA GLY A 31 40.28 27.25 0.85
C GLY A 31 39.41 28.14 -0.08
N PRO A 32 38.76 29.22 0.41
CA PRO A 32 37.90 29.35 1.59
C PRO A 32 36.40 29.57 1.23
N TYR A 33 35.52 29.14 2.14
CA TYR A 33 34.06 29.19 2.03
C TYR A 33 33.48 30.59 2.32
N SER A 34 32.80 31.19 1.34
CA SER A 34 31.81 32.27 1.57
C SER A 34 30.72 32.37 0.48
N GLY A 35 30.92 31.77 -0.70
CA GLY A 35 29.99 31.92 -1.83
C GLY A 35 28.79 30.96 -1.89
N LYS A 36 28.77 29.86 -1.14
CA LYS A 36 27.80 28.76 -1.34
C LYS A 36 26.44 28.95 -0.65
N PHE A 37 26.35 29.72 0.45
CA PHE A 37 25.08 29.87 1.18
C PHE A 37 24.08 30.79 0.44
N LYS A 38 24.58 31.83 -0.25
CA LYS A 38 23.74 32.70 -1.09
C LYS A 38 23.17 31.98 -2.31
N THR A 39 23.90 31.03 -2.88
CA THR A 39 23.45 30.27 -4.06
C THR A 39 22.41 29.21 -3.70
N THR A 40 22.49 28.61 -2.51
CA THR A 40 21.46 27.64 -2.06
C THR A 40 20.14 28.34 -1.73
N ILE A 41 20.18 29.53 -1.10
CA ILE A 41 18.97 30.32 -0.83
C ILE A 41 18.36 30.84 -2.13
N SER A 42 19.16 31.30 -3.11
CA SER A 42 18.63 31.75 -4.40
C SER A 42 18.00 30.60 -5.19
N LEU A 43 18.57 29.40 -5.16
CA LEU A 43 17.99 28.21 -5.79
C LEU A 43 16.69 27.74 -5.13
N VAL A 44 16.57 27.87 -3.81
CA VAL A 44 15.33 27.58 -3.07
C VAL A 44 14.26 28.63 -3.36
N LEU A 45 14.62 29.92 -3.37
CA LEU A 45 13.72 31.03 -3.69
C LEU A 45 13.22 30.96 -5.14
N GLU A 46 14.08 30.54 -6.08
CA GLU A 46 13.74 30.37 -7.48
C GLU A 46 12.89 29.11 -7.73
N ARG A 47 13.01 28.07 -6.89
CA ARG A 47 12.07 26.93 -6.86
C ARG A 47 10.71 27.32 -6.30
N ILE A 48 10.65 28.15 -5.26
CA ILE A 48 9.40 28.67 -4.70
C ILE A 48 8.71 29.60 -5.70
N ARG A 49 9.46 30.48 -6.38
CA ARG A 49 8.95 31.34 -7.46
C ARG A 49 8.41 30.53 -8.64
N ARG A 50 9.13 29.50 -9.10
CA ARG A 50 8.63 28.55 -10.12
C ARG A 50 7.41 27.75 -9.66
N GLY A 51 7.28 27.46 -8.36
CA GLY A 51 6.09 26.89 -7.75
C GLY A 51 4.88 27.84 -7.79
N PHE A 52 5.11 29.13 -7.58
CA PHE A 52 4.07 30.17 -7.64
C PHE A 52 3.65 30.47 -9.09
N GLU A 53 4.59 30.46 -10.04
CA GLU A 53 4.31 30.60 -11.47
C GLU A 53 3.50 29.41 -12.03
N ARG A 54 3.79 28.17 -11.58
CA ARG A 54 2.95 26.98 -11.86
C ARG A 54 1.57 27.04 -11.21
N GLY A 55 1.45 27.66 -10.03
CA GLY A 55 0.16 27.97 -9.40
C GLY A 55 -0.69 28.93 -10.25
N SER A 56 -0.06 29.91 -10.90
CA SER A 56 -0.75 30.85 -11.80
C SER A 56 -1.25 30.21 -13.11
N GLU A 57 -0.55 29.20 -13.63
CA GLU A 57 -1.01 28.40 -14.77
C GLU A 57 -2.16 27.45 -14.39
N GLY A 58 -2.15 26.93 -13.16
CA GLY A 58 -3.29 26.20 -12.57
C GLY A 58 -4.56 27.07 -12.46
N ILE A 59 -4.41 28.36 -12.14
CA ILE A 59 -5.53 29.31 -12.08
C ILE A 59 -6.02 29.67 -13.50
N LYS A 60 -5.13 29.74 -14.51
CA LYS A 60 -5.53 29.88 -15.93
C LYS A 60 -6.22 28.62 -16.48
N SER A 61 -5.85 27.43 -16.01
CA SER A 61 -6.51 26.15 -16.32
C SER A 61 -7.93 26.10 -15.73
N ILE A 62 -8.13 26.57 -14.50
CA ILE A 62 -9.46 26.71 -13.87
C ILE A 62 -10.32 27.72 -14.64
N ARG A 63 -9.74 28.82 -15.13
CA ARG A 63 -10.46 29.80 -15.98
C ARG A 63 -10.83 29.22 -17.35
N LYS A 64 -10.03 28.30 -17.92
CA LYS A 64 -10.38 27.58 -19.17
C LYS A 64 -11.44 26.49 -18.95
N SER A 65 -11.53 25.90 -17.76
CA SER A 65 -12.60 24.95 -17.38
C SER A 65 -13.98 25.60 -17.24
N LEU A 66 -14.06 26.93 -17.17
CA LEU A 66 -15.32 27.69 -17.03
C LEU A 66 -15.86 28.21 -18.38
N SER A 67 -15.22 27.86 -19.50
CA SER A 67 -15.74 28.15 -20.85
C SER A 67 -16.59 26.98 -21.35
N PHE A 68 -17.91 27.17 -21.32
CA PHE A 68 -18.88 26.27 -21.97
C PHE A 68 -18.53 26.14 -23.46
N ARG A 69 -18.10 24.94 -23.89
CA ARG A 69 -18.09 24.56 -25.31
C ARG A 69 -19.39 23.81 -25.61
N SER A 70 -20.23 24.45 -26.42
CA SER A 70 -21.39 23.86 -27.07
C SER A 70 -20.94 22.77 -28.04
N LEU A 71 -21.51 21.58 -27.91
CA LEU A 71 -21.55 20.59 -28.98
C LEU A 71 -22.96 20.06 -29.04
N SER A 72 -23.61 20.43 -30.14
CA SER A 72 -24.90 19.98 -30.62
C SER A 72 -24.86 18.47 -30.88
N ASP A 73 -25.79 17.72 -30.28
CA ASP A 73 -26.69 16.88 -31.07
C ASP A 73 -27.99 16.60 -30.30
N GLN A 74 -29.10 16.52 -31.03
CA GLN A 74 -30.48 16.64 -30.57
C GLN A 74 -31.05 15.34 -29.98
N SER A 75 -31.81 15.43 -28.89
CA SER A 75 -33.21 14.96 -28.83
C SER A 75 -33.87 15.26 -27.48
N ALA A 76 -35.15 15.63 -27.55
CA ALA A 76 -36.13 15.85 -26.48
C ALA A 76 -36.01 17.14 -25.65
N LYS A 77 -36.84 18.11 -26.05
CA LYS A 77 -37.31 19.24 -25.23
C LYS A 77 -37.75 18.73 -23.86
N ASP A 78 -37.14 19.25 -22.80
CA ASP A 78 -37.90 19.58 -21.61
C ASP A 78 -37.46 20.94 -21.07
N THR A 79 -38.44 21.80 -20.93
CA THR A 79 -38.36 23.22 -20.59
C THR A 79 -38.07 23.40 -19.11
N GLY A 80 -36.95 24.03 -18.78
CA GLY A 80 -36.68 24.55 -17.44
C GLY A 80 -35.20 24.51 -17.09
N SER A 81 -34.62 25.67 -16.76
CA SER A 81 -33.30 25.81 -16.16
C SER A 81 -33.21 24.97 -14.87
N ARG A 82 -32.91 23.67 -14.99
CA ARG A 82 -32.59 22.81 -13.85
C ARG A 82 -31.23 23.27 -13.33
N LYS A 83 -31.27 24.10 -12.29
CA LYS A 83 -30.10 24.52 -11.53
C LYS A 83 -29.31 23.25 -11.17
N LYS A 84 -28.08 23.10 -11.69
CA LYS A 84 -27.26 21.89 -11.49
C LYS A 84 -27.08 21.63 -10.00
N ILE A 85 -27.54 20.47 -9.55
CA ILE A 85 -27.31 19.96 -8.19
C ILE A 85 -25.98 19.22 -8.20
N LEU A 86 -25.19 19.45 -7.14
CA LEU A 86 -23.88 18.87 -6.96
C LEU A 86 -24.04 17.49 -6.32
N ASP A 87 -23.43 16.48 -6.94
CA ASP A 87 -23.31 15.16 -6.36
C ASP A 87 -22.33 15.21 -5.16
N PRO A 88 -22.74 14.75 -3.96
CA PRO A 88 -21.85 14.67 -2.80
C PRO A 88 -20.60 13.82 -3.03
N GLN A 89 -20.65 12.82 -3.93
CA GLN A 89 -19.50 11.97 -4.26
C GLN A 89 -18.68 12.49 -5.45
N GLY A 90 -19.09 13.59 -6.06
CA GLY A 90 -18.39 14.17 -7.21
C GLY A 90 -16.97 14.66 -6.87
N ALA A 91 -16.03 14.45 -7.79
CA ALA A 91 -14.63 14.84 -7.62
C ALA A 91 -14.42 16.33 -7.31
N PHE A 92 -15.29 17.20 -7.87
CA PHE A 92 -15.28 18.63 -7.58
C PHE A 92 -15.57 18.92 -6.11
N LEU A 93 -16.67 18.37 -5.56
CA LEU A 93 -17.07 18.64 -4.18
C LEU A 93 -16.09 18.01 -3.19
N GLN A 94 -15.56 16.82 -3.48
CA GLN A 94 -14.50 16.22 -2.66
C GLN A 94 -13.24 17.10 -2.62
N LYS A 95 -12.81 17.66 -3.75
CA LYS A 95 -11.68 18.59 -3.80
C LYS A 95 -12.00 19.91 -3.07
N TRP A 96 -13.20 20.44 -3.24
CA TRP A 96 -13.66 21.63 -2.54
C TRP A 96 -13.68 21.43 -1.03
N ASN A 97 -14.24 20.33 -0.52
CA ASN A 97 -14.30 20.04 0.92
C ASN A 97 -12.90 20.00 1.54
N LYS A 98 -11.88 19.49 0.83
CA LYS A 98 -10.48 19.53 1.29
C LYS A 98 -9.93 20.96 1.36
N ILE A 99 -10.15 21.75 0.31
CA ILE A 99 -9.74 23.16 0.27
C ILE A 99 -10.45 23.95 1.38
N PHE A 100 -11.73 23.67 1.60
CA PHE A 100 -12.54 24.34 2.60
C PHE A 100 -12.07 24.00 4.02
N VAL A 101 -11.77 22.73 4.32
CA VAL A 101 -11.19 22.37 5.63
C VAL A 101 -9.85 23.06 5.86
N LEU A 102 -8.95 23.08 4.88
CA LEU A 102 -7.69 23.82 4.99
C LEU A 102 -7.94 25.31 5.24
N SER A 103 -8.90 25.90 4.52
CA SER A 103 -9.32 27.30 4.72
C SER A 103 -9.89 27.54 6.12
N CYS A 104 -10.68 26.60 6.66
CA CYS A 104 -11.23 26.70 8.01
C CYS A 104 -10.12 26.70 9.08
N VAL A 105 -9.12 25.84 8.94
CA VAL A 105 -8.00 25.80 9.90
C VAL A 105 -7.14 27.07 9.79
N ILE A 106 -6.91 27.57 8.57
CA ILE A 106 -6.26 28.87 8.37
C ILE A 106 -7.08 29.99 9.00
N ALA A 107 -8.40 30.03 8.82
CA ALA A 107 -9.26 31.04 9.43
C ALA A 107 -9.16 31.04 10.97
N VAL A 108 -9.20 29.87 11.59
CA VAL A 108 -9.02 29.72 13.05
C VAL A 108 -7.62 30.19 13.50
N SER A 109 -6.59 30.07 12.68
CA SER A 109 -5.26 30.61 12.97
C SER A 109 -5.15 32.13 12.83
N LEU A 110 -6.04 32.77 12.09
CA LEU A 110 -6.05 34.22 11.88
C LEU A 110 -6.86 34.98 12.93
N ASP A 111 -7.84 34.34 13.56
CA ASP A 111 -8.71 34.99 14.55
C ASP A 111 -7.96 35.51 15.79
N PRO A 112 -6.95 34.82 16.34
CA PRO A 112 -6.17 35.37 17.46
C PRO A 112 -5.32 36.59 17.08
N LEU A 113 -5.15 36.92 15.79
CA LEU A 113 -4.46 38.15 15.38
C LEU A 113 -5.14 39.41 15.92
N PHE A 114 -6.46 39.38 16.10
CA PHE A 114 -7.21 40.50 16.68
C PHE A 114 -6.83 40.76 18.15
N PHE A 115 -6.32 39.77 18.87
CA PHE A 115 -5.87 39.92 20.26
C PHE A 115 -4.54 40.66 20.38
N TYR A 116 -3.75 40.73 19.32
CA TYR A 116 -2.48 41.48 19.29
C TYR A 116 -2.63 42.97 18.90
N ILE A 117 -3.85 43.42 18.60
CA ILE A 117 -4.13 44.80 18.16
C ILE A 117 -3.91 45.83 19.29
N PRO A 118 -4.36 45.60 20.54
CA PRO A 118 -4.08 46.53 21.63
C PRO A 118 -2.57 46.64 21.91
N VAL A 119 -2.07 47.85 22.12
CA VAL A 119 -0.66 48.13 22.42
C VAL A 119 -0.56 49.17 23.52
N ILE A 120 0.40 49.01 24.42
CA ILE A 120 0.69 49.99 25.47
C ILE A 120 1.73 51.01 24.97
N ASP A 121 1.43 52.30 25.11
CA ASP A 121 2.41 53.37 24.91
C ASP A 121 3.08 53.68 26.26
N ASP A 122 4.33 53.24 26.44
CA ASP A 122 5.09 53.43 27.69
C ASP A 122 5.32 54.92 28.04
N LYS A 123 5.41 55.80 27.04
CA LYS A 123 5.70 57.22 27.26
C LYS A 123 4.47 57.99 27.74
N LYS A 124 3.32 57.70 27.12
CA LYS A 124 2.05 58.37 27.43
C LYS A 124 1.23 57.64 28.49
N LYS A 125 1.60 56.40 28.82
CA LYS A 125 0.88 55.50 29.72
C LYS A 125 -0.60 55.39 29.35
N CYS A 126 -0.81 55.01 28.10
CA CYS A 126 -2.14 54.87 27.53
C CYS A 126 -2.21 53.65 26.61
N LEU A 127 -3.42 53.15 26.40
CA LEU A 127 -3.71 52.08 25.47
C LEU A 127 -3.98 52.63 24.08
N GLY A 128 -3.15 52.21 23.13
CA GLY A 128 -3.34 52.41 21.69
C GLY A 128 -3.83 51.16 20.97
N LEU A 129 -4.10 51.32 19.68
CA LEU A 129 -4.40 50.22 18.75
C LEU A 129 -3.37 50.25 17.62
N ASP A 130 -2.86 49.08 17.23
CA ASP A 130 -1.98 48.94 16.07
C ASP A 130 -2.79 48.93 14.77
N ARG A 131 -2.87 50.10 14.13
CA ARG A 131 -3.62 50.31 12.89
C ARG A 131 -3.14 49.41 11.74
N LYS A 132 -1.85 49.07 11.68
CA LYS A 132 -1.30 48.23 10.61
C LYS A 132 -1.80 46.80 10.79
N LEU A 133 -1.75 46.28 12.01
CA LEU A 133 -2.22 44.94 12.33
C LEU A 133 -3.75 44.82 12.20
N GLU A 134 -4.47 45.85 12.63
CA GLU A 134 -5.93 45.96 12.52
C GLU A 134 -6.42 45.80 11.07
N ILE A 135 -5.82 46.56 10.14
CA ILE A 135 -6.15 46.47 8.70
C ILE A 135 -5.73 45.09 8.15
N THR A 136 -4.53 44.62 8.50
CA THR A 136 -3.99 43.35 7.99
C THR A 136 -4.87 42.17 8.40
N ALA A 137 -5.23 42.07 9.69
CA ALA A 137 -6.09 41.02 10.22
C ALA A 137 -7.50 41.06 9.59
N SER A 138 -8.05 42.26 9.38
CA SER A 138 -9.37 42.43 8.74
C SER A 138 -9.38 41.97 7.28
N VAL A 139 -8.32 42.27 6.52
CA VAL A 139 -8.17 41.82 5.12
C VAL A 139 -8.01 40.31 5.03
N LEU A 140 -7.11 39.74 5.85
CA LEU A 140 -6.87 38.29 5.88
C LEU A 140 -8.14 37.52 6.28
N ARG A 141 -8.89 38.02 7.27
CA ARG A 141 -10.14 37.39 7.69
C ARG A 141 -11.20 37.44 6.59
N SER A 142 -11.38 38.61 5.97
CA SER A 142 -12.34 38.78 4.87
C SER A 142 -12.05 37.83 3.69
N PHE A 143 -10.77 37.57 3.41
CA PHE A 143 -10.38 36.57 2.40
C PHE A 143 -10.84 35.15 2.77
N THR A 144 -10.67 34.74 4.03
CA THR A 144 -11.16 33.42 4.47
C THR A 144 -12.68 33.31 4.51
N ASP A 145 -13.38 34.41 4.80
CA ASP A 145 -14.85 34.44 4.87
C ASP A 145 -15.49 34.16 3.49
N ILE A 146 -14.83 34.55 2.40
CA ILE A 146 -15.27 34.21 1.03
C ILE A 146 -15.42 32.69 0.86
N PHE A 147 -14.51 31.88 1.41
CA PHE A 147 -14.59 30.42 1.31
C PHE A 147 -15.79 29.87 2.09
N TYR A 148 -16.12 30.45 3.25
CA TYR A 148 -17.32 30.08 4.01
C TYR A 148 -18.61 30.43 3.26
N VAL A 149 -18.69 31.62 2.65
CA VAL A 149 -19.84 32.00 1.82
C VAL A 149 -20.02 31.04 0.65
N LEU A 150 -18.94 30.73 -0.07
CA LEU A 150 -18.97 29.78 -1.18
C LEU A 150 -19.40 28.38 -0.72
N HIS A 151 -18.93 27.93 0.45
CA HIS A 151 -19.34 26.65 1.03
C HIS A 151 -20.83 26.61 1.35
N ILE A 152 -21.37 27.66 1.98
CA ILE A 152 -22.82 27.78 2.26
C ILE A 152 -23.61 27.69 0.96
N ILE A 153 -23.17 28.39 -0.10
CA ILE A 153 -23.81 28.31 -1.42
C ILE A 153 -23.79 26.88 -1.95
N PHE A 154 -22.67 26.17 -1.84
CA PHE A 154 -22.59 24.78 -2.29
C PHE A 154 -23.43 23.82 -1.45
N GLN A 155 -23.61 24.05 -0.14
CA GLN A 155 -24.48 23.22 0.69
C GLN A 155 -25.94 23.28 0.25
N PHE A 156 -26.46 24.46 -0.12
CA PHE A 156 -27.80 24.58 -0.72
C PHE A 156 -27.95 23.92 -2.10
N ARG A 157 -26.83 23.53 -2.73
CA ARG A 157 -26.77 22.89 -4.04
C ARG A 157 -26.37 21.43 -3.99
N THR A 158 -26.01 20.90 -2.82
CA THR A 158 -25.47 19.54 -2.70
C THR A 158 -26.61 18.59 -2.39
N GLY A 159 -26.80 17.58 -3.25
CA GLY A 159 -27.75 16.50 -2.99
C GLY A 159 -27.31 15.67 -1.78
N PHE A 160 -28.24 14.96 -1.14
CA PHE A 160 -27.90 14.10 -0.02
C PHE A 160 -28.39 12.67 -0.24
N ILE A 161 -27.67 11.72 0.34
CA ILE A 161 -28.08 10.31 0.35
C ILE A 161 -29.04 10.10 1.53
N ALA A 162 -30.28 9.69 1.25
CA ALA A 162 -31.30 9.46 2.27
C ALA A 162 -30.85 8.39 3.29
N PRO A 163 -30.95 8.62 4.61
CA PRO A 163 -30.53 7.64 5.61
C PRO A 163 -31.23 6.27 5.48
N SER A 164 -32.51 6.27 5.13
CA SER A 164 -33.33 5.06 4.93
C SER A 164 -32.86 4.19 3.78
N SER A 165 -32.23 4.76 2.75
CA SER A 165 -31.71 4.01 1.60
C SER A 165 -30.29 3.49 1.80
N ARG A 166 -29.60 3.85 2.89
CA ARG A 166 -28.25 3.36 3.20
C ARG A 166 -28.21 1.88 3.62
N VAL A 167 -29.32 1.34 4.13
CA VAL A 167 -29.40 -0.03 4.69
C VAL A 167 -29.24 -1.11 3.61
N PHE A 168 -29.57 -0.80 2.35
CA PHE A 168 -29.49 -1.75 1.22
C PHE A 168 -28.33 -1.45 0.24
N GLY A 169 -27.35 -0.63 0.63
CA GLY A 169 -26.19 -0.30 -0.21
C GLY A 169 -26.49 0.60 -1.43
N ARG A 170 -27.74 0.69 -1.88
CA ARG A 170 -28.24 1.67 -2.86
C ARG A 170 -28.72 2.93 -2.14
N GLY A 171 -27.76 3.78 -1.78
CA GLY A 171 -28.10 5.14 -1.37
C GLY A 171 -28.77 5.90 -2.50
N VAL A 172 -30.06 6.18 -2.40
CA VAL A 172 -30.78 7.03 -3.35
C VAL A 172 -30.39 8.49 -3.10
N LEU A 173 -29.85 9.13 -4.13
CA LEU A 173 -29.52 10.55 -4.11
C LEU A 173 -30.81 11.38 -4.22
N VAL A 174 -31.06 12.21 -3.21
CA VAL A 174 -32.17 13.17 -3.22
C VAL A 174 -31.67 14.47 -3.85
N GLU A 175 -32.24 14.81 -4.99
CA GLU A 175 -31.93 16.01 -5.78
C GLU A 175 -33.06 17.06 -5.71
N GLU A 176 -33.97 16.97 -4.77
CA GLU A 176 -35.04 17.97 -4.68
C GLU A 176 -34.54 19.25 -3.94
N PRO A 177 -34.59 20.45 -4.56
CA PRO A 177 -34.03 21.67 -3.95
C PRO A 177 -34.69 22.05 -2.63
N LEU A 178 -36.00 21.83 -2.51
CA LEU A 178 -36.74 22.14 -1.28
C LEU A 178 -36.33 21.19 -0.14
N ALA A 179 -36.21 19.89 -0.43
CA ALA A 179 -35.76 18.91 0.54
C ALA A 179 -34.31 19.17 1.01
N ILE A 180 -33.42 19.55 0.08
CA ILE A 180 -32.03 19.94 0.39
C ILE A 180 -32.02 21.18 1.30
N ALA A 181 -32.76 22.23 0.94
CA ALA A 181 -32.81 23.47 1.71
C ALA A 181 -33.36 23.24 3.12
N THR A 182 -34.49 22.55 3.27
CA THR A 182 -35.10 22.26 4.58
C THR A 182 -34.17 21.45 5.49
N ARG A 183 -33.47 20.46 4.93
CA ARG A 183 -32.49 19.67 5.68
C ARG A 183 -31.29 20.50 6.12
N TYR A 184 -30.77 21.36 5.25
CA TYR A 184 -29.61 22.19 5.58
C TYR A 184 -29.96 23.26 6.62
N LEU A 185 -31.12 23.94 6.45
CA LEU A 185 -31.63 24.95 7.38
C LEU A 185 -31.86 24.41 8.80
N SER A 186 -32.33 23.16 8.92
CA SER A 186 -32.58 22.51 10.22
C SER A 186 -31.35 21.89 10.89
N SER A 187 -30.20 21.85 10.22
CA SER A 187 -28.98 21.22 10.74
C SER A 187 -27.85 22.20 11.00
N TYR A 188 -26.98 22.43 10.00
CA TYR A 188 -25.71 23.16 10.19
C TYR A 188 -25.78 24.64 9.81
N PHE A 189 -26.88 25.09 9.18
CA PHE A 189 -26.97 26.43 8.62
C PHE A 189 -26.74 27.55 9.65
N LEU A 190 -27.32 27.43 10.85
CA LEU A 190 -27.15 28.45 11.89
C LEU A 190 -25.69 28.58 12.33
N ILE A 191 -24.98 27.47 12.47
CA ILE A 191 -23.55 27.45 12.82
C ILE A 191 -22.72 28.07 11.70
N ASP A 192 -23.03 27.73 10.44
CA ASP A 192 -22.32 28.28 9.27
C ASP A 192 -22.52 29.79 9.12
N ILE A 193 -23.72 30.30 9.41
CA ILE A 193 -24.00 31.74 9.44
C ILE A 193 -23.24 32.41 10.57
N LEU A 194 -23.33 31.91 11.80
CA LEU A 194 -22.62 32.50 12.94
C LEU A 194 -21.09 32.50 12.73
N ALA A 195 -20.57 31.48 12.06
CA ALA A 195 -19.16 31.43 11.68
C ALA A 195 -18.81 32.57 10.71
N VAL A 196 -19.57 32.79 9.63
CA VAL A 196 -19.19 33.70 8.53
C VAL A 196 -19.45 35.19 8.76
N LEU A 197 -20.22 35.57 9.78
CA LEU A 197 -20.53 36.99 10.02
C LEU A 197 -19.23 37.82 10.12
N PRO A 198 -19.14 39.02 9.51
CA PRO A 198 -17.95 39.86 9.60
C PRO A 198 -17.99 40.82 10.80
N LEU A 199 -18.39 40.35 11.99
CA LEU A 199 -18.61 41.22 13.15
C LEU A 199 -17.33 41.95 13.61
N PRO A 200 -16.13 41.32 13.72
CA PRO A 200 -14.89 42.01 14.03
C PRO A 200 -14.58 43.10 13.02
N GLN A 201 -14.74 42.82 11.71
CA GLN A 201 -14.45 43.77 10.64
C GLN A 201 -15.40 44.98 10.69
N VAL A 202 -16.69 44.76 10.96
CA VAL A 202 -17.68 45.84 11.12
C VAL A 202 -17.33 46.72 12.31
N VAL A 203 -17.00 46.13 13.46
CA VAL A 203 -16.62 46.90 14.65
C VAL A 203 -15.38 47.74 14.38
N ILE A 204 -14.38 47.14 13.74
CA ILE A 204 -13.06 47.73 13.52
C ILE A 204 -13.07 48.81 12.44
N LEU A 205 -13.74 48.57 11.31
CA LEU A 205 -13.69 49.46 10.15
C LEU A 205 -14.81 50.51 10.15
N ILE A 206 -15.92 50.25 10.83
CA ILE A 206 -17.11 51.11 10.81
C ILE A 206 -17.33 51.73 12.19
N ILE A 207 -17.48 50.92 13.24
CA ILE A 207 -17.88 51.42 14.57
C ILE A 207 -16.76 52.22 15.24
N ILE A 208 -15.53 51.70 15.30
CA ILE A 208 -14.39 52.37 15.95
C ILE A 208 -14.10 53.75 15.30
N PRO A 209 -14.00 53.88 13.96
CA PRO A 209 -13.77 55.17 13.34
C PRO A 209 -14.93 56.16 13.50
N SER A 210 -16.18 55.69 13.50
CA SER A 210 -17.37 56.54 13.65
C SER A 210 -17.60 57.05 15.07
N LEU A 211 -17.01 56.41 16.08
CA LEU A 211 -17.09 56.83 17.49
C LEU A 211 -15.95 57.77 17.92
N ARG A 212 -15.06 58.17 16.99
CA ARG A 212 -13.97 59.12 17.26
C ARG A 212 -14.53 60.44 17.82
N GLY A 213 -14.25 60.71 19.10
CA GLY A 213 -14.61 61.95 19.78
C GLY A 213 -15.60 61.80 20.95
N THR A 214 -16.17 60.61 21.19
CA THR A 214 -17.01 60.36 22.38
C THR A 214 -16.43 59.25 23.26
N ALA A 215 -16.68 59.36 24.56
CA ALA A 215 -16.17 58.56 25.66
C ALA A 215 -16.62 57.07 25.66
N VAL A 216 -16.42 56.33 24.57
CA VAL A 216 -16.84 54.93 24.45
C VAL A 216 -15.69 54.04 23.95
N SER A 217 -14.52 54.18 24.54
CA SER A 217 -13.37 53.32 24.24
C SER A 217 -13.40 51.99 25.02
N LEU A 218 -14.00 51.96 26.21
CA LEU A 218 -14.09 50.78 27.07
C LEU A 218 -15.12 49.77 26.58
N ASN A 219 -16.38 50.20 26.42
CA ASN A 219 -17.45 49.32 25.95
C ASN A 219 -17.13 48.75 24.56
N THR A 220 -16.48 49.54 23.70
CA THR A 220 -16.11 49.11 22.34
C THR A 220 -14.99 48.08 22.33
N LYS A 221 -13.99 48.15 23.23
CA LYS A 221 -12.94 47.12 23.37
C LYS A 221 -13.48 45.81 23.93
N ASN A 222 -14.29 45.88 24.99
CA ASN A 222 -14.93 44.70 25.57
C ASN A 222 -15.90 44.04 24.59
N LEU A 223 -16.63 44.85 23.83
CA LEU A 223 -17.51 44.40 22.74
C LEU A 223 -16.72 43.71 21.62
N LEU A 224 -15.59 44.27 21.19
CA LEU A 224 -14.74 43.66 20.17
C LEU A 224 -14.19 42.30 20.63
N LYS A 225 -13.67 42.21 21.85
CA LYS A 225 -13.19 40.94 22.44
C LYS A 225 -14.30 39.90 22.50
N PHE A 226 -15.46 40.29 23.02
CA PHE A 226 -16.62 39.40 23.11
C PHE A 226 -17.05 38.91 21.72
N ILE A 227 -17.07 39.79 20.73
CA ILE A 227 -17.40 39.46 19.35
C ILE A 227 -16.39 38.49 18.73
N VAL A 228 -15.09 38.73 18.89
CA VAL A 228 -14.05 37.83 18.37
C VAL A 228 -14.19 36.44 19.01
N PHE A 229 -14.39 36.37 20.33
CA PHE A 229 -14.61 35.12 21.04
C PHE A 229 -15.88 34.39 20.59
N LEU A 230 -17.00 35.11 20.50
CA LEU A 230 -18.29 34.58 20.09
C LEU A 230 -18.24 33.96 18.69
N GLN A 231 -17.44 34.53 17.79
CA GLN A 231 -17.27 34.02 16.43
C GLN A 231 -16.25 32.89 16.29
N TYR A 232 -15.27 32.87 17.16
CA TYR A 232 -14.23 31.84 17.18
C TYR A 232 -14.83 30.45 17.45
N VAL A 233 -15.80 30.36 18.36
CA VAL A 233 -16.44 29.10 18.77
C VAL A 233 -17.19 28.40 17.62
N PRO A 234 -18.11 29.05 16.87
CA PRO A 234 -18.74 28.43 15.69
C PRO A 234 -17.75 27.93 14.64
N ARG A 235 -16.65 28.65 14.40
CA ARG A 235 -15.60 28.25 13.44
C ARG A 235 -14.87 26.98 13.87
N LEU A 236 -14.55 26.86 15.16
CA LEU A 236 -14.00 25.63 15.72
C LEU A 236 -14.97 24.45 15.63
N ILE A 237 -16.23 24.66 16.03
CA ILE A 237 -17.27 23.61 15.99
C ILE A 237 -17.45 23.10 14.56
N ARG A 238 -17.34 23.97 13.55
CA ARG A 238 -17.53 23.59 12.15
C ARG A 238 -16.42 22.68 11.61
N ILE A 239 -15.20 22.73 12.16
CA ILE A 239 -14.09 21.86 11.74
C ILE A 239 -14.40 20.38 12.00
N TYR A 240 -15.03 20.05 13.14
CA TYR A 240 -15.30 18.66 13.53
C TYR A 240 -16.14 17.85 12.52
N PRO A 241 -17.37 18.28 12.12
CA PRO A 241 -18.18 17.52 11.17
C PRO A 241 -17.53 17.45 9.78
N LEU A 242 -16.79 18.49 9.37
CA LEU A 242 -16.07 18.49 8.10
C LEU A 242 -14.90 17.51 8.10
N TYR A 243 -14.15 17.46 9.21
CA TYR A 243 -13.07 16.49 9.40
C TYR A 243 -13.60 15.06 9.41
N LYS A 244 -14.72 14.82 10.11
CA LYS A 244 -15.40 13.52 10.13
C LYS A 244 -15.90 13.10 8.73
N GLU A 245 -16.43 14.03 7.96
CA GLU A 245 -16.90 13.72 6.61
C GLU A 245 -15.71 13.41 5.67
N LEU A 246 -14.61 14.20 5.74
CA LEU A 246 -13.41 13.94 4.94
C LEU A 246 -12.72 12.62 5.27
N THR A 247 -12.62 12.25 6.55
CA THR A 247 -12.06 10.96 6.96
C THR A 247 -12.92 9.79 6.45
N ARG A 248 -14.24 9.96 6.42
CA ARG A 248 -15.19 8.96 5.91
C ARG A 248 -15.19 8.82 4.39
N THR A 249 -15.15 9.92 3.64
CA THR A 249 -15.34 9.90 2.17
C THR A 249 -14.05 9.76 1.39
N SER A 250 -12.94 10.25 1.95
CA SER A 250 -11.74 10.45 1.17
C SER A 250 -10.54 9.70 1.70
N GLY A 251 -10.38 9.50 3.02
CA GLY A 251 -9.13 8.92 3.57
C GLY A 251 -7.83 9.70 3.24
N ILE A 252 -7.90 10.72 2.37
CA ILE A 252 -6.78 11.35 1.67
C ILE A 252 -5.93 12.27 2.57
N ILE A 253 -6.47 12.84 3.65
CA ILE A 253 -5.64 13.62 4.59
C ILE A 253 -4.76 12.69 5.46
N THR A 254 -5.10 11.40 5.54
CA THR A 254 -4.37 10.35 6.26
C THR A 254 -3.81 9.28 5.31
N GLU A 255 -3.64 9.59 4.01
CA GLU A 255 -3.06 8.66 3.03
C GLU A 255 -1.67 8.17 3.44
N THR A 256 -0.93 9.04 4.13
CA THR A 256 0.33 8.68 4.77
C THR A 256 0.24 8.94 6.26
N ALA A 257 0.77 8.01 7.06
CA ALA A 257 0.91 8.16 8.51
C ALA A 257 1.58 9.50 8.88
N TRP A 258 2.55 9.95 8.08
CA TRP A 258 3.26 11.21 8.25
C TRP A 258 2.40 12.47 8.03
N ALA A 259 1.46 12.46 7.08
CA ALA A 259 0.54 13.57 6.87
C ALA A 259 -0.42 13.72 8.07
N GLY A 260 -0.93 12.60 8.59
CA GLY A 260 -1.74 12.59 9.81
C GLY A 260 -0.95 13.10 11.03
N ALA A 261 0.31 12.69 11.15
CA ALA A 261 1.21 13.16 12.21
C ALA A 261 1.46 14.68 12.14
N ALA A 262 1.84 15.18 10.97
CA ALA A 262 2.08 16.61 10.76
C ALA A 262 0.82 17.47 11.01
N PHE A 263 -0.36 16.97 10.63
CA PHE A 263 -1.62 17.65 10.88
C PHE A 263 -1.95 17.76 12.37
N ASN A 264 -1.78 16.68 13.14
CA ASN A 264 -1.99 16.71 14.59
C ASN A 264 -0.98 17.64 15.31
N LEU A 265 0.29 17.62 14.88
CA LEU A 265 1.29 18.55 15.38
C LEU A 265 0.91 20.01 15.06
N PHE A 266 0.39 20.27 13.86
CA PHE A 266 -0.09 21.60 13.48
C PHE A 266 -1.26 22.07 14.34
N LEU A 267 -2.24 21.20 14.64
CA LEU A 267 -3.33 21.53 15.55
C LEU A 267 -2.84 21.85 16.97
N TYR A 268 -1.82 21.11 17.45
CA TYR A 268 -1.19 21.39 18.74
C TYR A 268 -0.46 22.74 18.75
N MET A 269 0.30 23.06 17.70
CA MET A 269 0.91 24.39 17.53
C MET A 269 -0.14 25.50 17.44
N LEU A 270 -1.26 25.26 16.76
CA LEU A 270 -2.37 26.21 16.68
C LEU A 270 -2.97 26.49 18.06
N ALA A 271 -3.16 25.47 18.90
CA ALA A 271 -3.61 25.67 20.28
C ALA A 271 -2.63 26.55 21.08
N SER A 272 -1.32 26.34 20.90
CA SER A 272 -0.28 27.20 21.50
C SER A 272 -0.37 28.65 21.04
N HIS A 273 -0.54 28.88 19.74
CA HIS A 273 -0.72 30.22 19.19
C HIS A 273 -1.92 30.94 19.83
N VAL A 274 -3.04 30.23 19.98
CA VAL A 274 -4.27 30.75 20.58
C VAL A 274 -4.04 31.09 22.06
N LEU A 275 -3.45 30.18 22.84
CA LEU A 275 -3.14 30.45 24.26
C LEU A 275 -2.19 31.62 24.44
N GLY A 276 -1.13 31.71 23.62
CA GLY A 276 -0.20 32.83 23.64
C GLY A 276 -0.87 34.17 23.32
N ALA A 277 -1.79 34.19 22.36
CA ALA A 277 -2.55 35.39 22.02
C ALA A 277 -3.52 35.82 23.14
N PHE A 278 -4.17 34.86 23.82
CA PHE A 278 -4.97 35.14 25.01
C PHE A 278 -4.11 35.71 26.14
N TRP A 279 -2.94 35.12 26.39
CA TRP A 279 -2.01 35.62 27.40
C TRP A 279 -1.54 37.05 27.11
N TYR A 280 -1.22 37.38 25.86
CA TYR A 280 -0.90 38.75 25.44
C TYR A 280 -2.03 39.73 25.77
N LEU A 281 -3.27 39.40 25.36
CA LEU A 281 -4.43 40.26 25.60
C LEU A 281 -4.72 40.42 27.10
N LEU A 282 -4.69 39.32 27.86
CA LEU A 282 -4.92 39.33 29.29
C LEU A 282 -3.83 40.10 30.04
N SER A 283 -2.58 40.12 29.54
CA SER A 283 -1.50 40.94 30.10
C SER A 283 -1.80 42.43 29.99
N ILE A 284 -2.33 42.85 28.83
CA ILE A 284 -2.76 44.23 28.59
C ILE A 284 -3.96 44.59 29.48
N GLU A 285 -4.93 43.68 29.63
CA GLU A 285 -6.08 43.89 30.52
C GLU A 285 -5.69 43.97 31.99
N ARG A 286 -4.66 43.20 32.39
CA ARG A 286 -4.14 43.24 33.75
C ARG A 286 -3.49 44.60 34.06
N GLU A 287 -2.71 45.13 33.13
CA GLU A 287 -2.12 46.48 33.21
C GLU A 287 -3.20 47.57 33.25
N ASP A 288 -4.20 47.50 32.34
CA ASP A 288 -5.34 48.41 32.31
C ASP A 288 -6.13 48.42 33.64
N THR A 289 -6.30 47.25 34.25
CA THR A 289 -6.95 47.12 35.56
C THR A 289 -6.14 47.83 36.66
N CYS A 290 -4.82 47.68 36.65
CA CYS A 290 -3.94 48.39 37.58
C CYS A 290 -4.05 49.90 37.38
N TRP A 291 -3.95 50.38 36.13
CA TRP A 291 -4.04 51.81 35.82
C TRP A 291 -5.38 52.41 36.22
N ARG A 292 -6.48 51.69 36.05
CA ARG A 292 -7.80 52.18 36.48
C ARG A 292 -7.93 52.29 37.98
N LYS A 293 -7.40 51.32 38.72
CA LYS A 293 -7.38 51.38 40.19
C LYS A 293 -6.59 52.61 40.65
N ALA A 294 -5.38 52.79 40.13
CA ALA A 294 -4.53 53.94 40.43
C ALA A 294 -5.16 55.29 40.00
N CYS A 295 -5.84 55.32 38.86
CA CYS A 295 -6.52 56.51 38.34
C CYS A 295 -7.75 56.88 39.19
N GLY A 296 -8.49 55.88 39.70
CA GLY A 296 -9.63 56.12 40.60
C GLY A 296 -9.23 56.78 41.92
N ASP A 297 -8.02 56.48 42.40
CA ASP A 297 -7.48 57.03 43.65
C ASP A 297 -6.84 58.43 43.48
N HIS A 298 -6.59 58.88 42.24
CA HIS A 298 -5.91 60.14 41.95
C HIS A 298 -6.87 61.25 41.47
N LEU A 299 -6.88 62.39 42.16
CA LEU A 299 -7.68 63.56 41.79
C LEU A 299 -7.30 64.06 40.38
N GLY A 300 -8.30 64.22 39.50
CA GLY A 300 -8.11 64.74 38.14
C GLY A 300 -7.81 63.69 37.07
N CYS A 301 -7.71 62.40 37.42
CA CYS A 301 -7.59 61.33 36.42
C CYS A 301 -8.98 60.83 35.97
N LYS A 302 -9.24 60.86 34.66
CA LYS A 302 -10.44 60.27 34.05
C LYS A 302 -10.07 59.02 33.28
N SER A 303 -10.83 57.92 33.46
CA SER A 303 -10.57 56.65 32.78
C SER A 303 -10.56 56.75 31.25
N GLU A 304 -11.28 57.72 30.69
CA GLU A 304 -11.30 58.01 29.24
C GLU A 304 -9.93 58.45 28.70
N HIS A 305 -9.09 59.06 29.54
CA HIS A 305 -7.77 59.55 29.12
C HIS A 305 -6.67 58.48 29.20
N LEU A 306 -6.97 57.29 29.73
CA LEU A 306 -6.07 56.12 29.67
C LEU A 306 -5.96 55.54 28.24
N TYR A 307 -6.59 56.18 27.25
CA TYR A 307 -6.58 55.81 25.85
C TYR A 307 -5.86 56.89 25.03
N CYS A 308 -4.96 56.47 24.14
CA CYS A 308 -4.02 57.39 23.51
C CYS A 308 -4.66 58.40 22.54
N GLU A 309 -5.89 58.19 22.08
CA GLU A 309 -6.61 59.13 21.21
C GLU A 309 -7.14 60.37 21.97
N ASN A 310 -7.39 60.26 23.29
CA ASN A 310 -7.94 61.34 24.13
C ASN A 310 -6.95 61.87 25.17
N SER A 311 -5.69 61.40 25.15
CA SER A 311 -4.70 61.78 26.16
C SER A 311 -3.94 63.06 25.76
N ASN A 312 -4.11 64.11 26.56
CA ASN A 312 -3.36 65.38 26.44
C ASN A 312 -2.16 65.49 27.40
N GLY A 313 -1.86 64.46 28.22
CA GLY A 313 -0.81 64.51 29.25
C GLY A 313 -0.06 63.19 29.45
N SER A 314 1.11 63.27 30.10
CA SER A 314 1.88 62.08 30.52
C SER A 314 1.49 61.69 31.94
N TYR A 315 0.91 60.49 32.11
CA TYR A 315 0.49 59.97 33.42
C TYR A 315 1.62 59.24 34.14
N ALA A 316 2.72 59.95 34.41
CA ALA A 316 3.92 59.38 35.02
C ALA A 316 3.66 58.73 36.40
N PHE A 317 2.63 59.17 37.14
CA PHE A 317 2.24 58.58 38.43
C PHE A 317 1.84 57.09 38.34
N LEU A 318 1.42 56.63 37.15
CA LEU A 318 1.08 55.22 36.92
C LEU A 318 2.30 54.30 37.04
N ASN A 319 3.52 54.79 36.76
CA ASN A 319 4.74 54.00 36.98
C ASN A 319 4.97 53.68 38.47
N VAL A 320 4.56 54.60 39.35
CA VAL A 320 4.72 54.43 40.80
C VAL A 320 3.65 53.51 41.34
N SER A 321 2.41 53.66 40.85
CA SER A 321 1.27 52.87 41.33
C SER A 321 1.23 51.45 40.73
N CYS A 322 1.76 51.28 39.52
CA CYS A 322 1.82 50.03 38.77
C CYS A 322 3.26 49.76 38.30
N PRO A 323 4.18 49.38 39.21
CA PRO A 323 5.58 49.21 38.86
C PRO A 323 5.80 47.87 38.13
N VAL A 324 6.07 47.95 36.83
CA VAL A 324 6.33 46.77 35.96
C VAL A 324 7.81 46.32 36.02
N LYS A 325 8.75 47.28 36.03
CA LYS A 325 10.21 47.02 35.95
C LYS A 325 10.78 46.47 37.26
N GLU A 326 10.33 47.02 38.37
CA GLU A 326 10.63 46.56 39.73
C GLU A 326 9.32 46.16 40.41
N PRO A 327 8.82 44.94 40.15
CA PRO A 327 7.52 44.52 40.62
C PRO A 327 7.46 44.55 42.15
N ASN A 328 6.50 45.30 42.68
CA ASN A 328 6.21 45.30 44.10
C ASN A 328 4.83 44.67 44.33
N ALA A 329 4.83 43.42 44.81
CA ALA A 329 3.62 42.65 45.07
C ALA A 329 2.70 43.31 46.12
N THR A 330 3.20 44.25 46.93
CA THR A 330 2.37 45.00 47.90
C THR A 330 1.52 46.08 47.23
N LEU A 331 1.90 46.57 46.05
CA LEU A 331 1.15 47.61 45.30
C LEU A 331 0.18 46.97 44.32
N PHE A 332 0.69 46.11 43.44
CA PHE A 332 -0.11 45.34 42.50
C PHE A 332 0.67 44.13 42.00
N ASP A 333 0.10 42.94 42.15
CA ASP A 333 0.69 41.69 41.68
C ASP A 333 0.18 41.34 40.27
N PHE A 334 1.11 41.25 39.32
CA PHE A 334 0.85 40.91 37.93
C PHE A 334 0.89 39.40 37.66
N GLY A 335 1.45 38.59 38.58
CA GLY A 335 1.56 37.14 38.46
C GLY A 335 2.06 36.67 37.08
N ILE A 336 1.35 35.74 36.43
CA ILE A 336 1.73 35.15 35.14
C ILE A 336 1.86 36.17 33.99
N PHE A 337 1.30 37.37 34.15
CA PHE A 337 1.35 38.43 33.14
C PHE A 337 2.61 39.31 33.28
N SER A 338 3.34 39.19 34.38
CA SER A 338 4.57 39.95 34.65
C SER A 338 5.59 39.77 33.52
N ASP A 339 5.75 38.57 32.96
CA ASP A 339 6.74 38.29 31.92
C ASP A 339 6.47 39.05 30.61
N ALA A 340 5.20 39.15 30.20
CA ALA A 340 4.81 39.94 29.03
C ALA A 340 5.09 41.43 29.23
N LEU A 341 4.85 41.93 30.44
CA LEU A 341 5.04 43.34 30.77
C LEU A 341 6.53 43.70 30.86
N LYS A 342 7.34 42.88 31.55
CA LYS A 342 8.80 43.08 31.69
C LYS A 342 9.56 42.97 30.37
N SER A 343 9.15 42.05 29.49
CA SER A 343 9.79 41.86 28.18
C SER A 343 9.52 43.00 27.19
N GLY A 344 8.57 43.90 27.50
CA GLY A 344 8.16 44.98 26.60
C GLY A 344 7.40 44.50 25.36
N VAL A 345 6.96 43.23 25.32
CA VAL A 345 6.26 42.67 24.14
C VAL A 345 4.92 43.38 23.90
N VAL A 346 4.25 43.81 24.96
CA VAL A 346 2.99 44.56 24.91
C VAL A 346 3.17 46.01 24.44
N GLU A 347 4.39 46.54 24.49
CA GLU A 347 4.75 47.90 24.06
C GLU A 347 5.25 47.94 22.60
N SER A 348 5.88 46.85 22.16
CA SER A 348 6.38 46.73 20.79
C SER A 348 5.25 46.93 19.76
N ARG A 349 5.56 47.43 18.56
CA ARG A 349 4.68 47.39 17.39
C ARG A 349 5.17 46.42 16.32
N ASP A 350 6.25 45.69 16.62
CA ASP A 350 6.79 44.69 15.72
C ASP A 350 6.04 43.36 15.87
N PHE A 351 5.16 43.07 14.91
CA PHE A 351 4.30 41.89 14.98
C PHE A 351 5.05 40.55 15.05
N PRO A 352 6.10 40.28 14.24
CA PRO A 352 6.88 39.04 14.34
C PRO A 352 7.44 38.81 15.75
N GLN A 353 8.01 39.86 16.38
CA GLN A 353 8.53 39.76 17.75
C GLN A 353 7.42 39.36 18.73
N LYS A 354 6.25 40.02 18.65
CA LYS A 354 5.08 39.68 19.48
C LYS A 354 4.64 38.24 19.29
N PHE A 355 4.46 37.86 18.03
CA PHE A 355 3.94 36.56 17.64
C PHE A 355 4.84 35.44 18.15
N PHE A 356 6.14 35.49 17.84
CA PHE A 356 7.05 34.41 18.22
C PHE A 356 7.24 34.30 19.73
N TYR A 357 7.30 35.43 20.45
CA TYR A 357 7.44 35.42 21.90
C TYR A 357 6.20 34.84 22.60
N CYS A 358 5.00 35.28 22.20
CA CYS A 358 3.75 34.78 22.78
C CYS A 358 3.47 33.32 22.36
N PHE A 359 3.80 32.94 21.12
CA PHE A 359 3.73 31.56 20.65
C PHE A 359 4.68 30.64 21.44
N TRP A 360 5.91 31.09 21.69
CA TRP A 360 6.86 30.35 22.54
C TRP A 360 6.30 30.15 23.95
N TRP A 361 5.79 31.21 24.58
CA TRP A 361 5.18 31.14 25.91
C TRP A 361 3.99 30.15 25.93
N GLY A 362 3.12 30.19 24.91
CA GLY A 362 2.01 29.25 24.77
C GLY A 362 2.49 27.81 24.62
N LEU A 363 3.52 27.57 23.82
CA LEU A 363 4.07 26.24 23.56
C LEU A 363 4.70 25.64 24.81
N GLN A 364 5.48 26.45 25.54
CA GLN A 364 6.12 26.08 26.78
C GLN A 364 5.09 25.59 27.80
N ASN A 365 4.00 26.34 28.01
CA ASN A 365 2.99 25.99 29.00
C ASN A 365 2.05 24.85 28.57
N LEU A 366 1.75 24.71 27.27
CA LEU A 366 1.01 23.54 26.77
C LEU A 366 1.80 22.23 26.89
N SER A 367 3.13 22.30 26.74
CA SER A 367 3.98 21.10 26.76
C SER A 367 4.01 20.37 28.09
N SER A 368 3.53 21.01 29.18
CA SER A 368 3.60 20.55 30.58
C SER A 368 5.04 20.33 31.11
N LEU A 369 6.03 20.09 30.23
CA LEU A 369 7.45 19.85 30.55
C LEU A 369 8.21 21.14 30.88
N GLY A 370 7.79 22.28 30.32
CA GLY A 370 8.42 23.59 30.55
C GLY A 370 7.56 24.55 31.37
N GLN A 371 6.48 24.07 31.99
CA GLN A 371 5.50 24.92 32.64
C GLN A 371 6.04 25.53 33.94
N ASN A 372 6.18 26.86 33.95
CA ASN A 372 6.66 27.64 35.10
C ASN A 372 5.67 28.77 35.40
N LEU A 373 4.40 28.43 35.68
CA LEU A 373 3.36 29.42 35.96
C LEU A 373 3.43 29.85 37.43
N GLU A 374 3.79 31.10 37.68
CA GLU A 374 3.74 31.73 39.00
C GLU A 374 2.52 32.65 39.08
N THR A 375 1.48 32.23 39.80
CA THR A 375 0.20 32.95 39.85
C THR A 375 0.10 33.92 41.03
N SER A 376 -0.55 35.06 40.83
CA SER A 376 -1.03 35.90 41.94
C SER A 376 -2.25 35.29 42.65
N THR A 377 -2.76 35.97 43.70
CA THR A 377 -4.02 35.59 44.39
C THR A 377 -5.29 35.90 43.59
N TYR A 378 -5.17 36.40 42.35
CA TYR A 378 -6.29 36.78 41.53
C TYR A 378 -7.04 35.56 40.95
N VAL A 379 -8.32 35.43 41.30
CA VAL A 379 -9.16 34.26 40.98
C VAL A 379 -9.19 33.91 39.48
N TRP A 380 -9.33 34.91 38.60
CA TRP A 380 -9.42 34.66 37.15
C TRP A 380 -8.08 34.22 36.54
N GLU A 381 -6.97 34.68 37.09
CA GLU A 381 -5.64 34.21 36.72
C GLU A 381 -5.42 32.76 37.14
N ILE A 382 -5.75 32.42 38.39
CA ILE A 382 -5.67 31.04 38.89
C ILE A 382 -6.54 30.12 38.04
N THR A 383 -7.75 30.55 37.70
CA THR A 383 -8.66 29.78 36.83
C THR A 383 -8.06 29.57 35.44
N PHE A 384 -7.42 30.59 34.86
CA PHE A 384 -6.75 30.47 33.57
C PHE A 384 -5.52 29.54 33.63
N ALA A 385 -4.72 29.61 34.70
CA ALA A 385 -3.59 28.71 34.93
C ALA A 385 -4.02 27.24 35.11
N ILE A 386 -5.12 26.99 35.84
CA ILE A 386 -5.73 25.65 35.96
C ILE A 386 -6.15 25.15 34.58
N PHE A 387 -6.82 26.00 33.78
CA PHE A 387 -7.24 25.64 32.42
C PHE A 387 -6.05 25.30 31.52
N ILE A 388 -4.98 26.09 31.54
CA ILE A 388 -3.74 25.81 30.78
C ILE A 388 -3.15 24.46 31.20
N SER A 389 -3.09 24.19 32.51
CA SER A 389 -2.50 22.96 33.03
C SER A 389 -3.28 21.72 32.59
N ILE A 390 -4.61 21.75 32.71
CA ILE A 390 -5.48 20.63 32.31
C ILE A 390 -5.47 20.45 30.79
N SER A 391 -5.61 21.54 30.04
CA SER A 391 -5.62 21.48 28.57
C SER A 391 -4.27 21.05 28.00
N GLY A 392 -3.16 21.50 28.58
CA GLY A 392 -1.79 21.08 28.27
C GLY A 392 -1.61 19.58 28.40
N LEU A 393 -1.94 19.03 29.57
CA LEU A 393 -1.87 17.59 29.82
C LEU A 393 -2.67 16.78 28.80
N VAL A 394 -3.93 17.16 28.55
CA VAL A 394 -4.81 16.44 27.61
C VAL A 394 -4.30 16.52 26.18
N LEU A 395 -3.95 17.72 25.69
CA LEU A 395 -3.53 17.93 24.31
C LEU A 395 -2.17 17.30 24.03
N PHE A 396 -1.23 17.37 24.96
CA PHE A 396 0.08 16.73 24.83
C PHE A 396 -0.05 15.18 24.85
N SER A 397 -0.88 14.63 25.74
CA SER A 397 -1.17 13.19 25.76
C SER A 397 -1.81 12.71 24.45
N PHE A 398 -2.76 13.49 23.92
CA PHE A 398 -3.41 13.19 22.64
C PHE A 398 -2.44 13.24 21.46
N LEU A 399 -1.53 14.22 21.45
CA LEU A 399 -0.47 14.32 20.44
C LEU A 399 0.40 13.06 20.47
N ILE A 400 0.92 12.66 21.63
CA ILE A 400 1.76 11.46 21.78
C ILE A 400 1.00 10.20 21.35
N GLY A 401 -0.24 10.01 21.81
CA GLY A 401 -1.05 8.82 21.47
C GLY A 401 -1.33 8.70 19.98
N ASN A 402 -1.66 9.82 19.32
CA ASN A 402 -1.87 9.84 17.87
C ASN A 402 -0.57 9.62 17.10
N MET A 403 0.53 10.27 17.50
CA MET A 403 1.85 10.04 16.88
C MET A 403 2.24 8.57 16.96
N GLN A 404 2.06 7.94 18.12
CA GLN A 404 2.37 6.53 18.33
C GLN A 404 1.53 5.64 17.42
N THR A 405 0.22 5.89 17.32
CA THR A 405 -0.68 5.13 16.44
C THR A 405 -0.24 5.21 14.98
N TYR A 406 0.12 6.40 14.49
CA TYR A 406 0.59 6.58 13.11
C TYR A 406 1.94 5.90 12.85
N LEU A 407 2.90 6.02 13.78
CA LEU A 407 4.20 5.35 13.66
C LEU A 407 4.03 3.83 13.67
N GLN A 408 3.19 3.30 14.58
CA GLN A 408 2.90 1.87 14.67
C GLN A 408 2.22 1.34 13.41
N SER A 409 1.28 2.09 12.80
CA SER A 409 0.60 1.65 11.57
C SER A 409 1.55 1.32 10.42
N THR A 410 2.71 2.00 10.35
CA THR A 410 3.74 1.75 9.34
C THR A 410 4.56 0.49 9.67
N THR A 411 4.74 0.18 10.95
CA THR A 411 5.56 -0.94 11.42
C THR A 411 4.78 -2.24 11.63
N VAL A 412 3.44 -2.23 11.60
CA VAL A 412 2.60 -3.43 11.83
C VAL A 412 3.07 -4.63 11.01
N ARG A 413 3.27 -4.48 9.70
CA ARG A 413 3.70 -5.59 8.83
C ARG A 413 5.09 -6.11 9.14
N LEU A 414 6.00 -5.23 9.55
CA LEU A 414 7.35 -5.62 9.97
C LEU A 414 7.35 -6.30 11.33
N GLU A 415 6.46 -5.88 12.24
CA GLU A 415 6.32 -6.52 13.55
C GLU A 415 5.58 -7.87 13.46
N GLU A 416 4.52 -8.00 12.67
CA GLU A 416 3.87 -9.29 12.39
C GLU A 416 4.89 -10.33 11.91
N MET A 417 5.78 -9.91 11.01
CA MET A 417 6.93 -10.66 10.54
C MET A 417 7.90 -11.06 11.64
N ARG A 418 8.34 -10.10 12.43
CA ARG A 418 9.30 -10.31 13.52
C ARG A 418 8.75 -11.29 14.55
N VAL A 419 7.47 -11.17 14.87
CA VAL A 419 6.76 -12.08 15.79
C VAL A 419 6.70 -13.49 15.19
N LYS A 420 6.20 -13.67 13.96
CA LYS A 420 6.16 -14.99 13.30
C LYS A 420 7.54 -15.65 13.24
N ARG A 421 8.59 -14.89 12.91
CA ARG A 421 9.97 -15.41 12.88
C ARG A 421 10.44 -15.86 14.27
N ARG A 422 10.17 -15.06 15.31
CA ARG A 422 10.54 -15.41 16.70
C ARG A 422 9.82 -16.68 17.15
N ASP A 423 8.52 -16.78 16.88
CA ASP A 423 7.72 -17.95 17.24
C ASP A 423 8.22 -19.21 16.53
N ALA A 424 8.59 -19.10 15.24
CA ALA A 424 9.20 -20.20 14.50
C ALA A 424 10.54 -20.64 15.10
N GLU A 425 11.45 -19.71 15.43
CA GLU A 425 12.72 -20.04 16.09
C GLU A 425 12.53 -20.69 17.47
N GLN A 426 11.58 -20.19 18.26
CA GLN A 426 11.26 -20.77 19.55
C GLN A 426 10.68 -22.18 19.40
N TRP A 427 9.81 -22.41 18.40
CA TRP A 427 9.28 -23.72 18.09
C TRP A 427 10.38 -24.69 17.62
N MET A 428 11.29 -24.25 16.74
CA MET A 428 12.42 -25.05 16.24
C MET A 428 13.45 -25.40 17.33
N SER A 429 13.66 -24.49 18.28
CA SER A 429 14.55 -24.72 19.43
C SER A 429 13.94 -25.68 20.43
N HIS A 430 12.66 -25.50 20.79
CA HIS A 430 11.94 -26.40 21.70
C HIS A 430 11.87 -27.84 21.17
N ARG A 431 11.77 -28.02 19.84
CA ARG A 431 11.78 -29.35 19.20
C ARG A 431 13.17 -29.92 18.94
N LEU A 432 14.24 -29.21 19.34
CA LEU A 432 15.63 -29.64 19.16
C LEU A 432 15.97 -30.00 17.70
N LEU A 433 15.42 -29.26 16.73
CA LEU A 433 15.69 -29.53 15.31
C LEU A 433 17.18 -29.34 14.98
N PRO A 434 17.77 -30.18 14.11
CA PRO A 434 19.15 -30.03 13.67
C PRO A 434 19.35 -28.74 12.86
N GLU A 435 20.54 -28.15 12.92
CA GLU A 435 20.80 -26.82 12.35
C GLU A 435 20.57 -26.77 10.83
N ASN A 436 20.89 -27.84 10.10
CA ASN A 436 20.60 -27.94 8.67
C ASN A 436 19.10 -27.77 8.37
N LEU A 437 18.23 -28.38 9.17
CA LEU A 437 16.78 -28.27 8.98
C LEU A 437 16.29 -26.87 9.36
N ARG A 438 16.85 -26.27 10.41
CA ARG A 438 16.54 -24.89 10.80
C ARG A 438 16.91 -23.89 9.71
N GLU A 439 18.10 -24.02 9.13
CA GLU A 439 18.54 -23.18 8.01
C GLU A 439 17.62 -23.31 6.79
N ARG A 440 17.14 -24.51 6.48
CA ARG A 440 16.18 -24.74 5.40
C ARG A 440 14.84 -24.07 5.69
N ILE A 441 14.32 -24.19 6.92
CA ILE A 441 13.08 -23.51 7.34
C ILE A 441 13.24 -21.99 7.27
N ARG A 442 14.37 -21.43 7.76
CA ARG A 442 14.67 -19.99 7.68
C ARG A 442 14.68 -19.49 6.24
N ARG A 443 15.33 -20.23 5.32
CA ARG A 443 15.35 -19.90 3.89
C ARG A 443 13.95 -19.92 3.29
N TYR A 444 13.15 -20.94 3.60
CA TYR A 444 11.77 -21.04 3.14
C TYR A 444 10.91 -19.87 3.61
N GLU A 445 10.93 -19.55 4.90
CA GLU A 445 10.16 -18.42 5.48
C GLU A 445 10.59 -17.08 4.88
N GLN A 446 11.90 -16.89 4.67
CA GLN A 446 12.42 -15.67 4.05
C GLN A 446 11.97 -15.54 2.59
N TYR A 447 12.05 -16.61 1.80
CA TYR A 447 11.61 -16.59 0.41
C TYR A 447 10.09 -16.38 0.30
N LYS A 448 9.30 -17.12 1.09
CA LYS A 448 7.84 -16.97 1.16
C LYS A 448 7.44 -15.53 1.49
N TRP A 449 8.15 -14.87 2.40
CA TRP A 449 7.91 -13.47 2.72
C TRP A 449 8.24 -12.52 1.56
N GLN A 450 9.37 -12.73 0.87
CA GLN A 450 9.76 -11.87 -0.24
C GLN A 450 8.74 -11.91 -1.37
N GLU A 451 8.16 -13.09 -1.64
CA GLU A 451 7.18 -13.28 -2.70
C GLU A 451 5.78 -12.80 -2.29
N THR A 452 5.26 -13.28 -1.15
CA THR A 452 3.87 -12.99 -0.73
C THR A 452 3.70 -11.67 0.03
N ARG A 453 4.80 -11.06 0.50
CA ARG A 453 4.80 -9.94 1.46
C ARG A 453 3.91 -10.17 2.69
N GLY A 454 3.75 -11.44 3.09
CA GLY A 454 2.95 -11.84 4.24
C GLY A 454 1.46 -11.95 4.00
N VAL A 455 1.02 -11.84 2.75
CA VAL A 455 -0.36 -12.07 2.37
C VAL A 455 -0.62 -13.58 2.38
N ASP A 456 -1.64 -13.98 3.12
CA ASP A 456 -2.17 -15.34 3.05
C ASP A 456 -3.12 -15.44 1.86
N GLU A 457 -2.63 -15.99 0.75
CA GLU A 457 -3.35 -16.09 -0.52
C GLU A 457 -4.64 -16.91 -0.40
N GLU A 458 -4.62 -18.01 0.35
CA GLU A 458 -5.80 -18.87 0.52
C GLU A 458 -6.90 -18.15 1.29
N ASN A 459 -6.54 -17.50 2.40
CA ASN A 459 -7.49 -16.72 3.19
C ASN A 459 -8.03 -15.52 2.39
N LEU A 460 -7.18 -14.82 1.63
CA LEU A 460 -7.61 -13.73 0.76
C LEU A 460 -8.67 -14.20 -0.25
N LEU A 461 -8.42 -15.32 -0.93
CA LEU A 461 -9.34 -15.87 -1.92
C LEU A 461 -10.64 -16.41 -1.29
N CYS A 462 -10.58 -16.98 -0.08
CA CYS A 462 -11.76 -17.47 0.63
C CYS A 462 -12.74 -16.35 1.05
N ASN A 463 -12.24 -15.13 1.26
CA ASN A 463 -13.07 -13.97 1.60
C ASN A 463 -13.78 -13.35 0.37
N LEU A 464 -13.47 -13.81 -0.84
CA LEU A 464 -14.11 -13.35 -2.06
C LEU A 464 -15.37 -14.18 -2.40
N PRO A 465 -16.38 -13.57 -3.04
CA PRO A 465 -17.46 -14.28 -3.71
C PRO A 465 -16.95 -15.40 -4.65
N LYS A 466 -17.75 -16.48 -4.79
CA LYS A 466 -17.35 -17.71 -5.50
C LYS A 466 -17.01 -17.47 -6.97
N ASP A 467 -17.72 -16.56 -7.63
CA ASP A 467 -17.51 -16.11 -9.01
C ASP A 467 -16.14 -15.42 -9.17
N LEU A 468 -15.83 -14.43 -8.34
CA LEU A 468 -14.54 -13.74 -8.40
C LEU A 468 -13.37 -14.67 -8.08
N ARG A 469 -13.54 -15.57 -7.11
CA ARG A 469 -12.53 -16.57 -6.77
C ARG A 469 -12.23 -17.49 -7.96
N ARG A 470 -13.27 -17.93 -8.67
CA ARG A 470 -13.14 -18.76 -9.89
C ARG A 470 -12.41 -18.03 -10.99
N ASP A 471 -12.79 -16.79 -11.27
CA ASP A 471 -12.18 -15.98 -12.34
C ASP A 471 -10.68 -15.75 -12.07
N ILE A 472 -10.30 -15.46 -10.82
CA ILE A 472 -8.90 -15.30 -10.42
C ILE A 472 -8.14 -16.62 -10.59
N LYS A 473 -8.66 -17.73 -10.06
CA LYS A 473 -8.00 -19.04 -10.17
C LYS A 473 -7.83 -19.47 -11.62
N ARG A 474 -8.86 -19.29 -12.45
CA ARG A 474 -8.83 -19.55 -13.90
C ARG A 474 -7.75 -18.71 -14.58
N HIS A 475 -7.69 -17.41 -14.29
CA HIS A 475 -6.68 -16.51 -14.87
C HIS A 475 -5.24 -16.95 -14.54
N LEU A 476 -5.00 -17.39 -13.30
CA LEU A 476 -3.66 -17.80 -12.86
C LEU A 476 -3.26 -19.18 -13.41
N CYS A 477 -4.20 -20.13 -13.51
CA CYS A 477 -3.87 -21.54 -13.72
C CYS A 477 -4.15 -22.08 -15.12
N LEU A 478 -5.10 -21.50 -15.87
CA LEU A 478 -5.59 -22.09 -17.12
C LEU A 478 -4.46 -22.30 -18.15
N ALA A 479 -3.58 -21.30 -18.29
CA ALA A 479 -2.46 -21.36 -19.22
C ALA A 479 -1.48 -22.50 -18.89
N LEU A 480 -1.34 -22.87 -17.61
CA LEU A 480 -0.52 -24.02 -17.21
C LEU A 480 -1.20 -25.35 -17.52
N LEU A 481 -2.49 -25.47 -17.20
CA LEU A 481 -3.24 -26.69 -17.49
C LEU A 481 -3.26 -26.98 -18.98
N MET A 482 -3.47 -25.96 -19.82
CA MET A 482 -3.49 -26.10 -21.28
C MET A 482 -2.15 -26.57 -21.89
N ARG A 483 -1.04 -26.51 -21.15
CA ARG A 483 0.23 -27.09 -21.61
C ARG A 483 0.27 -28.60 -21.50
N VAL A 484 -0.59 -29.22 -20.69
CA VAL A 484 -0.73 -30.67 -20.66
C VAL A 484 -1.56 -31.08 -21.89
N PRO A 485 -0.98 -31.82 -22.85
CA PRO A 485 -1.67 -32.13 -24.13
C PRO A 485 -2.98 -32.89 -23.97
N MET A 486 -3.18 -33.54 -22.81
CA MET A 486 -4.43 -34.21 -22.47
C MET A 486 -5.52 -33.21 -22.07
N PHE A 487 -5.17 -32.18 -21.29
CA PHE A 487 -6.10 -31.16 -20.81
C PHE A 487 -6.52 -30.19 -21.91
N GLU A 488 -5.66 -29.93 -22.91
CA GLU A 488 -6.01 -29.12 -24.09
C GLU A 488 -7.25 -29.64 -24.84
N LYS A 489 -7.50 -30.95 -24.81
CA LYS A 489 -8.62 -31.61 -25.50
C LYS A 489 -9.86 -31.75 -24.61
N MET A 490 -9.84 -31.23 -23.40
CA MET A 490 -10.94 -31.30 -22.45
C MET A 490 -11.92 -30.15 -22.64
N ASP A 491 -13.09 -30.31 -22.05
CA ASP A 491 -14.10 -29.26 -21.98
C ASP A 491 -13.76 -28.19 -20.95
N GLU A 492 -14.17 -26.96 -21.26
CA GLU A 492 -13.94 -25.79 -20.41
C GLU A 492 -14.47 -25.97 -18.98
N GLN A 493 -15.62 -26.65 -18.81
CA GLN A 493 -16.20 -26.92 -17.48
C GLN A 493 -15.29 -27.79 -16.60
N LEU A 494 -14.60 -28.73 -17.22
CA LEU A 494 -13.66 -29.61 -16.56
C LEU A 494 -12.36 -28.87 -16.22
N LEU A 495 -11.85 -28.05 -17.13
CA LEU A 495 -10.70 -27.18 -16.89
C LEU A 495 -10.98 -26.19 -15.74
N ASP A 496 -12.19 -25.63 -15.68
CA ASP A 496 -12.64 -24.78 -14.58
C ASP A 496 -12.65 -25.53 -13.24
N ALA A 497 -13.19 -26.75 -13.22
CA ALA A 497 -13.22 -27.59 -12.02
C ALA A 497 -11.79 -27.94 -11.53
N MET A 498 -10.84 -28.12 -12.45
CA MET A 498 -9.42 -28.31 -12.12
C MET A 498 -8.78 -27.03 -11.59
N CYS A 499 -9.01 -25.88 -12.24
CA CYS A 499 -8.51 -24.58 -11.78
C CYS A 499 -8.96 -24.26 -10.36
N ASP A 500 -10.22 -24.57 -10.02
CA ASP A 500 -10.77 -24.35 -8.68
C ASP A 500 -10.06 -25.16 -7.58
N ARG A 501 -9.46 -26.30 -7.92
CA ARG A 501 -8.80 -27.23 -6.98
C ARG A 501 -7.28 -27.07 -6.89
N LEU A 502 -6.66 -26.36 -7.83
CA LEU A 502 -5.23 -26.06 -7.76
C LEU A 502 -4.91 -25.20 -6.53
N LYS A 503 -3.78 -25.52 -5.89
CA LYS A 503 -3.22 -24.80 -4.75
C LYS A 503 -1.82 -24.29 -5.06
N PRO A 504 -1.50 -23.03 -4.71
CA PRO A 504 -0.14 -22.51 -4.89
C PRO A 504 0.82 -23.18 -3.90
N VAL A 505 2.01 -23.54 -4.37
CA VAL A 505 3.08 -24.15 -3.58
C VAL A 505 4.43 -23.50 -3.91
N LEU A 506 5.31 -23.44 -2.91
CA LEU A 506 6.62 -22.82 -2.98
C LEU A 506 7.68 -23.82 -2.53
N TYR A 507 8.76 -23.94 -3.31
CA TYR A 507 9.89 -24.80 -3.00
C TYR A 507 11.18 -23.99 -3.02
N THR A 508 12.06 -24.22 -2.04
CA THR A 508 13.39 -23.60 -1.99
C THR A 508 14.40 -24.41 -2.80
N GLU A 509 15.55 -23.82 -3.09
CA GLU A 509 16.72 -24.54 -3.63
C GLU A 509 17.05 -25.79 -2.79
N ASP A 510 17.48 -26.85 -3.48
CA ASP A 510 17.84 -28.17 -2.96
C ASP A 510 16.71 -28.95 -2.27
N SER A 511 15.47 -28.49 -2.40
CA SER A 511 14.32 -29.27 -1.95
C SER A 511 14.03 -30.41 -2.93
N TYR A 512 13.71 -31.57 -2.38
CA TYR A 512 13.22 -32.71 -3.14
C TYR A 512 11.69 -32.67 -3.11
N ILE A 513 11.08 -32.56 -4.27
CA ILE A 513 9.62 -32.56 -4.43
C ILE A 513 9.11 -33.99 -4.32
N VAL A 514 9.73 -34.90 -5.07
CA VAL A 514 9.44 -36.34 -5.02
C VAL A 514 10.72 -37.12 -5.28
N ARG A 515 10.92 -38.27 -4.63
CA ARG A 515 12.03 -39.18 -4.95
C ARG A 515 11.53 -40.38 -5.74
N GLU A 516 12.43 -40.97 -6.53
CA GLU A 516 12.12 -42.23 -7.22
C GLU A 516 11.78 -43.30 -6.17
N GLY A 517 10.61 -43.93 -6.31
CA GLY A 517 10.09 -44.88 -5.32
C GLY A 517 9.06 -44.32 -4.33
N ASP A 518 8.94 -42.99 -4.20
CA ASP A 518 7.95 -42.37 -3.33
C ASP A 518 6.54 -42.42 -3.95
N PRO A 519 5.46 -42.51 -3.15
CA PRO A 519 4.11 -42.36 -3.66
C PRO A 519 3.90 -40.93 -4.19
N VAL A 520 3.30 -40.81 -5.38
CA VAL A 520 2.93 -39.52 -5.97
C VAL A 520 1.55 -39.13 -5.48
N ASP A 521 1.46 -38.07 -4.68
CA ASP A 521 0.22 -37.54 -4.10
C ASP A 521 -0.24 -36.22 -4.73
N GLU A 522 0.63 -35.56 -5.49
CA GLU A 522 0.32 -34.33 -6.20
C GLU A 522 0.92 -34.28 -7.62
N MET A 523 0.19 -33.65 -8.53
CA MET A 523 0.68 -33.27 -9.86
C MET A 523 1.07 -31.80 -9.82
N LEU A 524 2.31 -31.49 -10.18
CA LEU A 524 2.90 -30.16 -10.03
C LEU A 524 3.03 -29.46 -11.38
N PHE A 525 2.56 -28.21 -11.45
CA PHE A 525 2.64 -27.33 -12.61
C PHE A 525 3.57 -26.16 -12.32
N VAL A 526 4.72 -26.12 -12.99
CA VAL A 526 5.76 -25.12 -12.70
C VAL A 526 5.36 -23.77 -13.30
N MET A 527 5.18 -22.75 -12.45
CA MET A 527 5.00 -21.37 -12.91
C MET A 527 6.35 -20.70 -13.19
N ARG A 528 7.27 -20.82 -12.24
CA ARG A 528 8.59 -20.20 -12.26
C ARG A 528 9.59 -21.08 -11.54
N GLY A 529 10.84 -21.00 -11.95
CA GLY A 529 11.94 -21.75 -11.35
C GLY A 529 12.52 -22.81 -12.29
N LYS A 530 13.39 -23.66 -11.73
CA LYS A 530 14.05 -24.73 -12.47
C LYS A 530 14.16 -25.97 -11.60
N LEU A 531 13.63 -27.08 -12.10
CA LEU A 531 13.72 -28.38 -11.47
C LEU A 531 14.65 -29.29 -12.27
N LEU A 532 15.29 -30.22 -11.57
CA LEU A 532 16.04 -31.34 -12.13
C LEU A 532 15.23 -32.61 -11.91
N SER A 533 14.93 -33.32 -13.00
CA SER A 533 14.25 -34.61 -12.99
C SER A 533 15.25 -35.69 -13.37
N VAL A 534 15.51 -36.65 -12.48
CA VAL A 534 16.46 -37.76 -12.67
C VAL A 534 15.75 -39.09 -12.51
N THR A 535 16.00 -40.04 -13.41
CA THR A 535 15.51 -41.43 -13.27
C THR A 535 16.65 -42.43 -13.39
N THR A 536 16.66 -43.40 -12.49
CA THR A 536 17.59 -44.55 -12.48
C THR A 536 16.92 -45.86 -12.85
N ASN A 537 15.59 -45.84 -13.07
CA ASN A 537 14.76 -47.00 -13.41
C ASN A 537 14.97 -48.16 -12.42
N GLY A 538 14.85 -47.84 -11.13
CA GLY A 538 15.06 -48.78 -10.03
C GLY A 538 16.53 -49.19 -9.83
N GLY A 539 17.47 -48.27 -10.08
CA GLY A 539 18.91 -48.52 -9.87
C GLY A 539 19.59 -49.40 -10.93
N ARG A 540 19.05 -49.46 -12.16
CA ARG A 540 19.59 -50.31 -13.22
C ARG A 540 20.94 -49.77 -13.72
N THR A 541 22.01 -50.56 -13.60
CA THR A 541 23.37 -50.16 -14.03
C THR A 541 23.39 -49.75 -15.50
N GLY A 542 23.84 -48.52 -15.80
CA GLY A 542 23.92 -47.97 -17.16
C GLY A 542 22.64 -47.30 -17.67
N PHE A 543 21.62 -47.11 -16.82
CA PHE A 543 20.43 -46.33 -17.13
C PHE A 543 20.36 -45.10 -16.21
N PHE A 544 20.81 -43.95 -16.72
CA PHE A 544 20.70 -42.66 -16.05
C PHE A 544 20.15 -41.66 -17.06
N ASN A 545 18.97 -41.12 -16.78
CA ASN A 545 18.39 -40.06 -17.60
C ASN A 545 18.09 -38.85 -16.71
N SER A 546 18.52 -37.67 -17.15
CA SER A 546 18.35 -36.41 -16.44
C SER A 546 17.76 -35.38 -17.38
N ASP A 547 16.72 -34.69 -16.93
CA ASP A 547 16.06 -33.63 -17.68
C ASP A 547 15.81 -32.41 -16.77
N PHE A 548 15.65 -31.24 -17.37
CA PHE A 548 15.36 -30.00 -16.64
C PHE A 548 13.95 -29.52 -16.92
N LEU A 549 13.12 -29.43 -15.88
CA LEU A 549 11.79 -28.84 -15.98
C LEU A 549 11.87 -27.34 -15.72
N LYS A 550 11.21 -26.56 -16.56
CA LYS A 550 11.17 -25.09 -16.54
C LYS A 550 9.72 -24.60 -16.45
N ALA A 551 9.55 -23.29 -16.49
CA ALA A 551 8.24 -22.64 -16.51
C ALA A 551 7.29 -23.23 -17.57
N GLY A 552 6.17 -23.74 -17.07
CA GLY A 552 5.08 -24.41 -17.75
C GLY A 552 5.32 -25.88 -18.12
N ASP A 553 6.41 -26.48 -17.65
CA ASP A 553 6.52 -27.93 -17.57
C ASP A 553 5.76 -28.44 -16.32
N PHE A 554 5.55 -29.75 -16.24
CA PHE A 554 4.84 -30.40 -15.14
C PHE A 554 5.47 -31.74 -14.76
N CYS A 555 5.16 -32.23 -13.56
CA CYS A 555 5.52 -33.58 -13.12
C CYS A 555 4.40 -34.22 -12.29
N GLY A 556 4.48 -35.54 -12.08
CA GLY A 556 3.45 -36.32 -11.39
C GLY A 556 2.38 -36.87 -12.35
N GLU A 557 2.72 -37.02 -13.64
CA GLU A 557 1.83 -37.56 -14.67
C GLU A 557 1.39 -39.00 -14.43
N GLU A 558 2.08 -39.73 -13.54
CA GLU A 558 1.66 -41.04 -13.05
C GLU A 558 0.24 -41.02 -12.46
N LEU A 559 -0.15 -39.90 -11.84
CA LEU A 559 -1.49 -39.69 -11.30
C LEU A 559 -2.57 -39.64 -12.38
N LEU A 560 -2.25 -39.24 -13.60
CA LEU A 560 -3.23 -39.19 -14.68
C LEU A 560 -3.76 -40.58 -15.02
N THR A 561 -2.88 -41.58 -15.12
CA THR A 561 -3.31 -42.97 -15.36
C THR A 561 -4.10 -43.56 -14.23
N TRP A 562 -3.67 -43.28 -13.00
CA TRP A 562 -4.34 -43.77 -11.82
C TRP A 562 -5.73 -43.15 -11.65
N ALA A 563 -5.86 -41.84 -11.84
CA ALA A 563 -7.14 -41.16 -11.70
C ALA A 563 -8.15 -41.57 -12.79
N LEU A 564 -7.67 -41.86 -14.00
CA LEU A 564 -8.53 -42.32 -15.09
C LEU A 564 -9.00 -43.76 -14.91
N ASP A 565 -8.25 -44.63 -14.24
CA ASP A 565 -8.64 -46.03 -14.05
C ASP A 565 -9.84 -46.16 -13.06
N PRO A 566 -11.01 -46.65 -13.51
CA PRO A 566 -12.19 -46.85 -12.66
C PRO A 566 -11.95 -47.86 -11.53
N HIS A 567 -11.02 -48.80 -11.73
CA HIS A 567 -10.66 -49.83 -10.76
C HIS A 567 -9.34 -49.52 -10.04
N SER A 568 -8.87 -48.27 -10.11
CA SER A 568 -7.65 -47.86 -9.41
C SER A 568 -7.74 -48.14 -7.92
N SER A 569 -6.75 -48.87 -7.41
CA SER A 569 -6.58 -49.12 -5.98
C SER A 569 -6.52 -47.80 -5.19
N SER A 570 -6.88 -47.83 -3.92
CA SER A 570 -6.66 -46.71 -2.99
C SER A 570 -5.19 -46.32 -2.85
N ASN A 571 -4.26 -47.19 -3.25
CA ASN A 571 -2.83 -46.92 -3.23
C ASN A 571 -2.44 -45.97 -4.36
N LEU A 572 -1.63 -44.97 -4.03
CA LEU A 572 -1.06 -44.00 -4.96
C LEU A 572 0.00 -44.66 -5.87
N PRO A 573 0.17 -44.17 -7.11
CA PRO A 573 1.22 -44.65 -7.98
C PRO A 573 2.60 -44.25 -7.44
N ILE A 574 3.60 -45.06 -7.75
CA ILE A 574 4.99 -44.83 -7.34
C ILE A 574 5.70 -43.96 -8.38
N SER A 575 6.46 -42.97 -7.91
CA SER A 575 7.24 -42.08 -8.76
C SER A 575 8.36 -42.82 -9.49
N THR A 576 8.47 -42.58 -10.79
CA THR A 576 9.53 -43.16 -11.64
C THR A 576 10.82 -42.34 -11.65
N ARG A 577 10.83 -41.20 -10.97
CA ARG A 577 11.91 -40.21 -11.00
C ARG A 577 12.05 -39.43 -9.70
N THR A 578 13.25 -38.94 -9.46
CA THR A 578 13.54 -37.95 -8.43
C THR A 578 13.48 -36.56 -9.03
N VAL A 579 12.66 -35.68 -8.45
CA VAL A 579 12.53 -34.28 -8.86
C VAL A 579 13.07 -33.38 -7.74
N GLN A 580 14.11 -32.61 -8.06
CA GLN A 580 14.79 -31.69 -7.13
C GLN A 580 14.73 -30.25 -7.65
N ALA A 581 14.48 -29.30 -6.77
CA ALA A 581 14.55 -27.88 -7.08
C ALA A 581 16.00 -27.39 -7.13
N LEU A 582 16.41 -26.84 -8.27
CA LEU A 582 17.74 -26.23 -8.44
C LEU A 582 17.77 -24.73 -8.11
N LYS A 583 16.59 -24.12 -8.06
CA LYS A 583 16.35 -22.72 -7.70
C LYS A 583 15.01 -22.67 -6.98
N GLU A 584 14.68 -21.52 -6.41
CA GLU A 584 13.35 -21.26 -5.90
C GLU A 584 12.30 -21.47 -6.99
N VAL A 585 11.25 -22.21 -6.64
CA VAL A 585 10.21 -22.64 -7.57
C VAL A 585 8.85 -22.25 -7.02
N GLU A 586 8.10 -21.56 -7.87
CA GLU A 586 6.68 -21.28 -7.69
C GLU A 586 5.91 -22.23 -8.62
N ALA A 587 4.94 -22.94 -8.05
CA ALA A 587 4.16 -23.90 -8.79
C ALA A 587 2.73 -23.99 -8.26
N PHE A 588 1.86 -24.63 -9.03
CA PHE A 588 0.56 -25.06 -8.55
C PHE A 588 0.54 -26.57 -8.40
N ALA A 589 -0.03 -27.07 -7.31
CA ALA A 589 -0.22 -28.48 -7.05
C ALA A 589 -1.70 -28.86 -7.24
N LEU A 590 -1.95 -29.96 -7.95
CA LEU A 590 -3.24 -30.64 -8.02
C LEU A 590 -3.13 -31.96 -7.27
N MET A 591 -3.84 -32.08 -6.16
CA MET A 591 -3.79 -33.29 -5.32
C MET A 591 -4.41 -34.49 -6.05
N ALA A 592 -3.93 -35.69 -5.72
CA ALA A 592 -4.42 -36.95 -6.26
C ALA A 592 -5.93 -37.13 -6.05
N ASP A 593 -6.44 -36.86 -4.84
CA ASP A 593 -7.87 -36.98 -4.52
C ASP A 593 -8.72 -35.99 -5.31
N ASP A 594 -8.21 -34.78 -5.51
CA ASP A 594 -8.86 -33.73 -6.31
C ASP A 594 -8.94 -34.14 -7.78
N LEU A 595 -7.84 -34.68 -8.33
CA LEU A 595 -7.78 -35.19 -9.68
C LEU A 595 -8.71 -36.40 -9.87
N LYS A 596 -8.75 -37.34 -8.91
CA LYS A 596 -9.63 -38.52 -8.97
C LYS A 596 -11.10 -38.14 -8.86
N PHE A 597 -11.43 -37.18 -8.00
CA PHE A 597 -12.77 -36.63 -7.91
C PHE A 597 -13.21 -36.08 -9.28
N VAL A 598 -12.37 -35.25 -9.89
CA VAL A 598 -12.64 -34.69 -11.22
C VAL A 598 -12.71 -35.80 -12.28
N ALA A 599 -11.80 -36.78 -12.27
CA ALA A 599 -11.84 -37.93 -13.16
C ALA A 599 -13.18 -38.68 -13.10
N SER A 600 -13.66 -38.97 -11.89
CA SER A 600 -14.90 -39.72 -11.68
C SER A 600 -16.17 -38.99 -12.13
N GLN A 601 -16.16 -37.65 -12.14
CA GLN A 601 -17.35 -36.85 -12.44
C GLN A 601 -17.57 -36.63 -13.94
N PHE A 602 -16.50 -36.68 -14.75
CA PHE A 602 -16.56 -36.24 -16.15
C PHE A 602 -16.28 -37.38 -17.13
N ARG A 603 -17.35 -37.85 -17.79
CA ARG A 603 -17.30 -38.95 -18.77
C ARG A 603 -16.32 -38.71 -19.93
N ARG A 604 -16.09 -37.45 -20.32
CA ARG A 604 -15.15 -37.09 -21.40
C ARG A 604 -13.71 -37.46 -21.07
N LEU A 605 -13.32 -37.51 -19.80
CA LEU A 605 -11.98 -37.95 -19.36
C LEU A 605 -11.68 -39.39 -19.77
N HIS A 606 -12.71 -40.24 -19.85
CA HIS A 606 -12.58 -41.65 -20.22
C HIS A 606 -12.60 -41.90 -21.75
N SER A 607 -12.62 -40.85 -22.58
CA SER A 607 -12.70 -40.93 -24.05
C SER A 607 -11.52 -41.68 -24.69
N LYS A 608 -11.79 -42.53 -25.69
CA LYS A 608 -10.77 -43.26 -26.47
C LYS A 608 -9.73 -42.33 -27.12
N GLN A 609 -10.14 -41.12 -27.52
CA GLN A 609 -9.24 -40.13 -28.12
C GLN A 609 -8.22 -39.56 -27.12
N LEU A 610 -8.64 -39.34 -25.86
CA LEU A 610 -7.74 -38.95 -24.79
C LEU A 610 -6.79 -40.08 -24.43
N ARG A 611 -7.24 -41.35 -24.47
CA ARG A 611 -6.37 -42.53 -24.27
C ARG A 611 -5.21 -42.58 -25.27
N HIS A 612 -5.48 -42.32 -26.54
CA HIS A 612 -4.43 -42.24 -27.56
C HIS A 612 -3.48 -41.08 -27.32
N THR A 613 -4.02 -39.92 -26.92
CA THR A 613 -3.21 -38.74 -26.58
C THR A 613 -2.30 -39.05 -25.40
N PHE A 614 -2.84 -39.67 -24.33
CA PHE A 614 -2.06 -40.10 -23.19
C PHE A 614 -0.93 -41.07 -23.56
N ARG A 615 -1.23 -42.15 -24.32
CA ARG A 615 -0.21 -43.10 -24.79
C ARG A 615 0.89 -42.42 -25.60
N PHE A 616 0.52 -41.44 -26.43
CA PHE A 616 1.46 -40.73 -27.27
C PHE A 616 2.34 -39.76 -26.49
N TYR A 617 1.83 -39.11 -25.43
CA TYR A 617 2.58 -38.11 -24.66
C TYR A 617 3.24 -38.65 -23.39
N SER A 618 2.77 -39.78 -22.85
CA SER A 618 3.35 -40.40 -21.66
C SER A 618 4.78 -40.87 -21.90
N GLN A 619 5.71 -40.39 -21.08
CA GLN A 619 7.12 -40.75 -21.17
C GLN A 619 7.38 -42.23 -20.88
N GLN A 620 6.56 -42.86 -20.02
CA GLN A 620 6.61 -44.29 -19.75
C GLN A 620 6.26 -45.11 -21.00
N TRP A 621 5.18 -44.75 -21.69
CA TRP A 621 4.76 -45.41 -22.94
C TRP A 621 5.76 -45.20 -24.07
N ARG A 622 6.33 -43.98 -24.20
CA ARG A 622 7.39 -43.69 -25.17
C ARG A 622 8.65 -44.50 -24.91
N THR A 623 9.09 -44.57 -23.66
CA THR A 623 10.27 -45.35 -23.25
C THR A 623 10.04 -46.84 -23.50
N TRP A 624 8.89 -47.37 -23.09
CA TRP A 624 8.51 -48.75 -23.37
C TRP A 624 8.49 -49.06 -24.86
N ALA A 625 7.85 -48.21 -25.67
CA ALA A 625 7.77 -48.38 -27.13
C ALA A 625 9.17 -48.34 -27.78
N ALA A 626 10.01 -47.38 -27.39
CA ALA A 626 11.39 -47.28 -27.87
C ALA A 626 12.18 -48.55 -27.54
N CYS A 627 12.12 -49.02 -26.29
CA CYS A 627 12.80 -50.25 -25.90
C CYS A 627 12.23 -51.50 -26.56
N PHE A 628 10.91 -51.58 -26.78
CA PHE A 628 10.27 -52.67 -27.49
C PHE A 628 10.71 -52.73 -28.95
N ILE A 629 10.70 -51.58 -29.65
CA ILE A 629 11.20 -51.45 -31.02
C ILE A 629 12.69 -51.84 -31.08
N GLN A 630 13.50 -51.36 -30.14
CA GLN A 630 14.91 -51.73 -30.04
C GLN A 630 15.09 -53.24 -29.84
N ALA A 631 14.29 -53.87 -28.97
CA ALA A 631 14.34 -55.30 -28.74
C ALA A 631 13.90 -56.11 -29.97
N ALA A 632 12.81 -55.70 -30.63
CA ALA A 632 12.31 -56.31 -31.86
C ALA A 632 13.33 -56.18 -33.01
N TRP A 633 13.93 -55.00 -33.19
CA TRP A 633 14.99 -54.77 -34.17
C TRP A 633 16.21 -55.64 -33.89
N ARG A 634 16.64 -55.75 -32.63
CA ARG A 634 17.75 -56.64 -32.23
C ARG A 634 17.45 -58.11 -32.53
N ARG A 635 16.21 -58.57 -32.34
CA ARG A 635 15.77 -59.94 -32.69
C ARG A 635 15.79 -60.14 -34.21
N TYR A 636 15.25 -59.19 -34.98
CA TYR A 636 15.27 -59.24 -36.44
C TYR A 636 16.71 -59.27 -37.00
N CYS A 637 17.59 -58.39 -36.51
CA CYS A 637 19.00 -58.40 -36.93
C CYS A 637 19.70 -59.73 -36.60
N LYS A 638 19.35 -60.37 -35.46
CA LYS A 638 19.89 -61.68 -35.10
C LYS A 638 19.40 -62.76 -36.07
N LYS A 639 18.09 -62.81 -36.32
CA LYS A 639 17.48 -63.77 -37.24
C LYS A 639 18.02 -63.63 -38.67
N LYS A 640 18.13 -62.39 -39.17
CA LYS A 640 18.71 -62.11 -40.49
C LYS A 640 20.18 -62.53 -40.61
N ALA A 641 20.95 -62.39 -39.53
CA ALA A 641 22.33 -62.87 -39.49
C ALA A 641 22.41 -64.40 -39.49
N GLU A 642 21.54 -65.07 -38.73
CA GLU A 642 21.43 -66.55 -38.72
C GLU A 642 20.98 -67.10 -40.08
N GLU A 643 19.98 -66.48 -40.73
CA GLU A 643 19.53 -66.83 -42.09
C GLU A 643 20.67 -66.64 -43.11
N SER A 644 21.42 -65.53 -43.05
CA SER A 644 22.57 -65.33 -43.94
C SER A 644 23.71 -66.34 -43.72
N LEU A 645 23.86 -66.88 -42.51
CA LEU A 645 24.83 -67.93 -42.22
C LEU A 645 24.35 -69.27 -42.77
N ARG A 646 23.06 -69.60 -42.62
CA ARG A 646 22.45 -70.80 -43.20
C ARG A 646 22.51 -70.79 -44.73
N GLU A 647 22.21 -69.67 -45.38
CA GLU A 647 22.32 -69.57 -46.85
C GLU A 647 23.76 -69.79 -47.36
N GLU A 648 24.78 -69.31 -46.63
CA GLU A 648 26.18 -69.55 -46.99
C GLU A 648 26.63 -70.98 -46.64
N GLU A 649 26.07 -71.60 -45.60
CA GLU A 649 26.26 -73.03 -45.27
C GLU A 649 25.67 -73.94 -46.34
N ASP A 650 24.43 -73.69 -46.75
CA ASP A 650 23.75 -74.43 -47.82
C ASP A 650 24.51 -74.29 -49.14
N ARG A 651 24.98 -73.07 -49.50
CA ARG A 651 25.83 -72.84 -50.69
C ARG A 651 27.17 -73.59 -50.63
N LEU A 652 27.76 -73.71 -49.44
CA LEU A 652 28.99 -74.48 -49.24
C LEU A 652 28.72 -75.98 -49.41
N GLN A 653 27.64 -76.50 -48.83
CA GLN A 653 27.23 -77.90 -48.98
C GLN A 653 26.88 -78.25 -50.43
N ASP A 654 26.23 -77.34 -51.17
CA ASP A 654 25.91 -77.51 -52.60
C ASP A 654 27.16 -77.46 -53.51
N ALA A 655 28.18 -76.69 -53.14
CA ALA A 655 29.47 -76.69 -53.84
C ALA A 655 30.25 -77.97 -53.58
N LEU A 656 30.19 -78.52 -52.36
CA LEU A 656 30.84 -79.78 -51.98
C LEU A 656 30.13 -81.01 -52.56
N SER A 657 28.80 -80.99 -52.70
CA SER A 657 28.03 -82.12 -53.26
C SER A 657 28.19 -82.28 -54.78
N LYS A 658 28.62 -81.22 -55.47
CA LYS A 658 28.91 -81.22 -56.92
C LYS A 658 30.33 -81.69 -57.27
N GLU A 659 31.16 -82.07 -56.29
CA GLU A 659 32.55 -82.50 -56.50
C GLU A 659 32.76 -84.00 -56.27
N GLY A 660 33.20 -84.69 -57.32
CA GLY A 660 33.63 -86.09 -57.28
C GLY A 660 35.11 -86.26 -57.62
N GLY A 661 36.02 -85.66 -56.84
CA GLY A 661 37.48 -85.82 -57.04
C GLY A 661 38.32 -85.19 -55.93
N SER A 662 39.48 -85.79 -55.62
CA SER A 662 40.25 -85.65 -54.36
C SER A 662 41.04 -84.35 -54.13
N SER A 663 40.57 -83.20 -54.61
CA SER A 663 41.08 -81.88 -54.19
C SER A 663 39.98 -80.81 -54.26
N PRO A 664 39.85 -79.93 -53.24
CA PRO A 664 38.79 -78.93 -53.22
C PRO A 664 38.99 -77.91 -54.34
N SER A 665 37.96 -77.61 -55.15
CA SER A 665 38.09 -76.56 -56.17
C SER A 665 38.30 -75.18 -55.54
N LEU A 666 38.84 -74.29 -56.35
CA LEU A 666 38.96 -72.86 -56.06
C LEU A 666 37.59 -72.27 -55.66
N GLY A 667 36.49 -72.77 -56.22
CA GLY A 667 35.12 -72.37 -55.87
C GLY A 667 34.72 -72.76 -54.45
N ALA A 668 34.89 -74.02 -54.06
CA ALA A 668 34.61 -74.50 -52.70
C ALA A 668 35.48 -73.78 -51.64
N THR A 669 36.74 -73.50 -51.97
CA THR A 669 37.67 -72.76 -51.09
C THR A 669 37.24 -71.29 -50.92
N ILE A 670 36.77 -70.64 -51.99
CA ILE A 670 36.22 -69.28 -51.92
C ILE A 670 34.96 -69.26 -51.04
N TYR A 671 34.04 -70.21 -51.20
CA TYR A 671 32.85 -70.30 -50.35
C TYR A 671 33.20 -70.59 -48.89
N ALA A 672 34.14 -71.50 -48.61
CA ALA A 672 34.61 -71.78 -47.26
C ALA A 672 35.27 -70.56 -46.59
N SER A 673 36.08 -69.81 -47.35
CA SER A 673 36.70 -68.57 -46.85
C SER A 673 35.67 -67.47 -46.57
N ARG A 674 34.63 -67.36 -47.41
CA ARG A 674 33.54 -66.40 -47.27
C ARG A 674 32.60 -66.75 -46.12
N PHE A 675 32.29 -68.04 -45.96
CA PHE A 675 31.55 -68.58 -44.83
C PHE A 675 32.32 -68.34 -43.52
N ALA A 676 33.60 -68.70 -43.46
CA ALA A 676 34.44 -68.45 -42.29
C ALA A 676 34.56 -66.95 -41.96
N ALA A 677 34.72 -66.09 -42.97
CA ALA A 677 34.76 -64.64 -42.78
C ALA A 677 33.43 -64.09 -42.25
N ASN A 678 32.28 -64.59 -42.73
CA ASN A 678 30.96 -64.19 -42.25
C ASN A 678 30.65 -64.75 -40.85
N ALA A 679 31.03 -65.99 -40.56
CA ALA A 679 30.93 -66.62 -39.24
C ALA A 679 31.79 -65.87 -38.22
N LEU A 680 33.04 -65.52 -38.57
CA LEU A 680 33.92 -64.69 -37.74
C LEU A 680 33.37 -63.26 -37.55
N ARG A 681 32.72 -62.69 -38.57
CA ARG A 681 32.08 -61.37 -38.48
C ARG A 681 30.84 -61.42 -37.57
N ALA A 682 30.07 -62.51 -37.59
CA ALA A 682 28.97 -62.77 -36.66
C ALA A 682 29.47 -63.01 -35.22
N LEU A 683 30.56 -63.74 -35.05
CA LEU A 683 31.25 -63.93 -33.76
C LEU A 683 31.86 -62.63 -33.23
N ARG A 684 32.40 -61.74 -34.08
CA ARG A 684 32.87 -60.41 -33.66
C ARG A 684 31.73 -59.48 -33.28
N ARG A 685 30.60 -59.50 -34.01
CA ARG A 685 29.39 -58.72 -33.66
C ARG A 685 28.73 -59.20 -32.36
N SER A 686 28.79 -60.50 -32.06
CA SER A 686 28.31 -61.05 -30.79
C SER A 686 29.33 -60.91 -29.66
N GLY A 687 30.63 -61.02 -29.96
CA GLY A 687 31.75 -60.84 -29.03
C GLY A 687 31.89 -59.40 -28.52
N ALA A 688 31.70 -58.39 -29.39
CA ALA A 688 31.66 -56.98 -28.97
C ALA A 688 30.45 -56.65 -28.06
N ARG A 689 29.43 -57.52 -28.00
CA ARG A 689 28.32 -57.44 -27.04
C ARG A 689 28.55 -58.26 -25.77
N ARG A 690 29.35 -59.33 -25.82
CA ARG A 690 29.62 -60.20 -24.66
C ARG A 690 30.58 -59.57 -23.64
N SER A 691 31.42 -58.62 -24.02
CA SER A 691 32.32 -57.94 -23.08
C SER A 691 31.65 -56.91 -22.15
N ARG A 692 30.30 -56.81 -22.14
CA ARG A 692 29.55 -55.88 -21.27
C ARG A 692 28.37 -56.49 -20.49
N LEU A 693 28.20 -57.80 -20.42
CA LEU A 693 27.14 -58.38 -19.57
C LEU A 693 27.46 -59.82 -19.12
N PRO A 694 27.34 -60.16 -17.82
CA PRO A 694 27.41 -61.54 -17.37
C PRO A 694 26.15 -62.32 -17.75
N GLU A 695 26.37 -63.61 -17.94
CA GLU A 695 25.50 -64.59 -18.59
C GLU A 695 24.41 -65.11 -17.63
N ARG A 696 23.26 -64.43 -17.60
CA ARG A 696 21.90 -64.96 -17.33
C ARG A 696 20.95 -63.78 -17.17
N ILE A 697 20.29 -63.39 -18.25
CA ILE A 697 19.05 -62.61 -18.16
C ILE A 697 18.03 -63.36 -19.02
N PRO A 698 16.91 -63.87 -18.45
CA PRO A 698 15.81 -64.36 -19.26
C PRO A 698 15.32 -63.20 -20.16
N PRO A 699 14.49 -63.42 -21.20
CA PRO A 699 13.93 -62.31 -21.96
C PRO A 699 13.02 -61.51 -21.03
N ILE A 700 13.57 -60.52 -20.30
CA ILE A 700 12.80 -59.59 -19.49
C ILE A 700 12.01 -58.76 -20.50
N LEU A 701 10.77 -59.18 -20.74
CA LEU A 701 9.73 -58.29 -21.24
C LEU A 701 9.76 -57.08 -20.32
N LEU A 702 10.02 -55.90 -20.85
CA LEU A 702 9.58 -54.68 -20.18
C LEU A 702 8.09 -54.85 -19.93
N GLN A 703 7.71 -54.87 -18.66
CA GLN A 703 6.32 -55.00 -18.25
C GLN A 703 5.57 -53.88 -18.97
N LYS A 704 4.61 -54.28 -19.81
CA LYS A 704 3.75 -53.34 -20.52
C LYS A 704 3.16 -52.41 -19.44
N PRO A 705 3.30 -51.07 -19.57
CA PRO A 705 2.63 -50.16 -18.65
C PRO A 705 1.16 -50.57 -18.54
N ALA A 706 0.64 -50.60 -17.30
CA ALA A 706 -0.72 -51.07 -17.07
C ALA A 706 -1.69 -50.32 -18.01
N GLU A 707 -2.45 -51.08 -18.78
CA GLU A 707 -3.54 -50.49 -19.54
C GLU A 707 -4.66 -50.19 -18.55
N PRO A 708 -5.13 -48.95 -18.47
CA PRO A 708 -6.32 -48.70 -17.68
C PRO A 708 -7.48 -49.45 -18.36
N ASP A 709 -8.15 -50.31 -17.59
CA ASP A 709 -9.26 -51.15 -18.05
C ASP A 709 -10.56 -50.36 -17.89
N PHE A 710 -11.22 -50.10 -19.01
CA PHE A 710 -12.44 -49.29 -19.04
C PHE A 710 -13.59 -50.04 -19.71
N THR A 711 -13.58 -51.37 -19.65
CA THR A 711 -14.62 -52.20 -20.28
C THR A 711 -15.92 -52.29 -19.46
N ALA A 712 -15.98 -51.65 -18.29
CA ALA A 712 -17.08 -51.78 -17.34
C ALA A 712 -18.06 -50.59 -17.27
N GLU A 713 -18.22 -49.78 -18.33
CA GLU A 713 -19.22 -48.68 -18.36
C GLU A 713 -20.61 -49.08 -18.90
N ASP A 714 -20.86 -50.37 -19.16
CA ASP A 714 -22.20 -50.86 -19.52
C ASP A 714 -22.84 -51.60 -18.32
N ARG A 715 -23.21 -50.86 -17.27
CA ARG A 715 -24.29 -51.24 -16.33
C ARG A 715 -24.96 -50.02 -15.72
#